data_AF-A0A3D0U3P0-F1
#
_entry.id   AF-A0A3D0U3P0-F1
#
_cell.length_a   1.000
_cell.length_b   1.000
_cell.length_c   1.000
_cell.angle_alpha   90.00
_cell.angle_beta   90.00
_cell.angle_gamma   90.00
#
_symmetry.space_group_name_H-M   'P 1'
#
loop_
_entity.id
_entity.type
_entity.pdbx_description
1 polymer ?
#
loop_
_entity_poly.entity_id
_entity_poly.type
_entity_poly.pdbx_seq_one_letter_code
_entity_poly.pdbx_strand_id
1 'polypeptide(L)'
;NNADELRDAFAVIERSAILPGTFVLSSGGVGVNQLNRFTHMDEMYFSTFTPSSKPFWYGNLKKYYFNINRDDQLGIFADPQKTTVAIEDGAFLPEVLSPWSVVDEAYYNTDEAISADGDIAHIGGAASKIAQPDARKLFVSYNNVQYQITPGNTDATNLQTALSTTYSSLLDGTVEENTAALGSYQTSTLAPMLSWLMGEDVNDEWIRISQPEDPPGALTDQRPADRYDLRNFYGAPLHSSPVVVNYVSKTTDGENNVVDLDPPIDVVFVSTNDGKLYAVDTSDGTELLAYMPEAVLKRDSLTEPSPVEKMYEATKPGAEDGGLIYGLDSTWTVWRQDVNGNGNIDESSLDFVYLYGGMRRGGNNYYILDATNAYASRTISELAVLEGGTGKFADMGQTWSEPQLAIIRYNGTAAAVFIVGGGYDTVYDSGRPNTLPAKGAQVYIIAARAFTDANANSYSAGDVLWWASSATVNNDTTHKQLSALQYSIPSSVKLVELDGDGYLDHFYVGDMGGQIHRFDLNYANSGATDLISNVGTDETVVARLGVSAVAGNAITDSIDRRFFYPPSVAKMRCPQGFCMGIAIGSGWRSNPLDTSVAEKVYFLMDYEPFDGNLNRTILTDLSTYTDDGGNSITEIAPVTKQTNADQLAASSASNAVRGFSLALGGSGYSAEKMLGSPLIISGTTLFSTYYRPDNNGQDQCVMQEGAAAVYSFNPANSQALVLASGLNQNVAGSIQALISEIPSEQVIGEGGETETLPPEVRSGLMSGTGAVGPTPLELDVIRRTRWYQMD
;
A
#
# COMPACT_ATOMS: atom_id res chain seq x y z
N ASN A 1 -26.29 -7.38 -42.54
CA ASN A 1 -25.28 -6.34 -42.23
C ASN A 1 -25.84 -4.97 -42.56
N ASN A 2 -26.81 -4.50 -41.76
CA ASN A 2 -27.17 -3.08 -41.75
C ASN A 2 -26.34 -2.34 -40.68
N ALA A 3 -26.40 -1.01 -40.66
CA ALA A 3 -25.62 -0.20 -39.73
C ALA A 3 -26.04 -0.41 -38.26
N ASP A 4 -27.29 -0.84 -38.01
CA ASP A 4 -27.80 -1.13 -36.66
C ASP A 4 -27.19 -2.42 -36.12
N GLU A 5 -27.15 -3.51 -36.90
CA GLU A 5 -26.46 -4.76 -36.53
C GLU A 5 -24.96 -4.54 -36.27
N LEU A 6 -24.34 -3.61 -37.01
CA LEU A 6 -22.93 -3.28 -36.83
C LEU A 6 -22.72 -2.43 -35.56
N ARG A 7 -23.60 -1.45 -35.30
CA ARG A 7 -23.58 -0.65 -34.06
C ARG A 7 -23.82 -1.54 -32.84
N ASP A 8 -24.78 -2.45 -32.92
CA ASP A 8 -25.15 -3.34 -31.84
C ASP A 8 -24.01 -4.34 -31.60
N ALA A 9 -23.37 -4.87 -32.66
CA ALA A 9 -22.15 -5.66 -32.54
C ALA A 9 -20.98 -4.88 -31.93
N PHE A 10 -20.76 -3.61 -32.29
CA PHE A 10 -19.74 -2.76 -31.66
C PHE A 10 -20.07 -2.44 -30.20
N ALA A 11 -21.34 -2.20 -29.86
CA ALA A 11 -21.78 -1.94 -28.49
C ALA A 11 -21.72 -3.20 -27.61
N VAL A 12 -21.88 -4.39 -28.20
CA VAL A 12 -21.64 -5.67 -27.52
C VAL A 12 -20.15 -5.91 -27.34
N ILE A 13 -19.30 -5.63 -28.34
CA ILE A 13 -17.83 -5.74 -28.21
C ILE A 13 -17.30 -4.73 -27.18
N GLU A 14 -17.83 -3.51 -27.15
CA GLU A 14 -17.47 -2.48 -26.18
C GLU A 14 -17.90 -2.87 -24.76
N ARG A 15 -19.11 -3.45 -24.59
CA ARG A 15 -19.59 -3.92 -23.29
C ARG A 15 -18.93 -5.21 -22.80
N SER A 16 -18.67 -6.18 -23.67
CA SER A 16 -17.96 -7.43 -23.35
C SER A 16 -16.45 -7.22 -23.13
N ALA A 17 -15.87 -6.15 -23.66
CA ALA A 17 -14.54 -5.68 -23.26
C ALA A 17 -14.53 -5.09 -21.82
N ILE A 18 -15.71 -4.86 -21.23
CA ILE A 18 -15.95 -4.29 -19.91
C ILE A 18 -16.76 -5.29 -19.05
N LEU A 19 -16.23 -6.51 -18.88
CA LEU A 19 -16.47 -7.50 -17.78
C LEU A 19 -17.37 -8.70 -18.17
N PRO A 20 -17.08 -9.94 -17.70
CA PRO A 20 -16.81 -10.33 -16.30
C PRO A 20 -15.35 -10.75 -16.01
N GLY A 21 -14.86 -10.34 -14.85
CA GLY A 21 -13.59 -10.80 -14.28
C GLY A 21 -13.27 -10.05 -12.98
N THR A 22 -12.96 -10.76 -11.90
CA THR A 22 -12.44 -10.17 -10.67
C THR A 22 -10.95 -9.94 -10.79
N PHE A 23 -10.53 -8.69 -10.63
CA PHE A 23 -9.13 -8.33 -10.49
C PHE A 23 -8.80 -8.16 -9.02
N VAL A 24 -7.69 -8.76 -8.60
CA VAL A 24 -7.10 -8.57 -7.26
C VAL A 24 -5.70 -8.00 -7.46
N LEU A 25 -5.57 -6.67 -7.39
CA LEU A 25 -4.26 -6.01 -7.48
C LEU A 25 -3.64 -5.70 -6.11
N SER A 26 -4.26 -6.13 -5.00
CA SER A 26 -3.67 -6.00 -3.67
C SER A 26 -3.56 -7.35 -2.96
N SER A 27 -2.40 -7.58 -2.35
CA SER A 27 -2.11 -8.76 -1.55
C SER A 27 -3.17 -8.92 -0.46
N GLY A 28 -3.74 -10.12 -0.35
CA GLY A 28 -4.70 -10.42 0.70
C GLY A 28 -4.16 -10.02 2.07
N GLY A 29 -4.96 -9.33 2.86
CA GLY A 29 -4.65 -9.10 4.27
C GLY A 29 -4.83 -10.41 5.02
N VAL A 30 -3.78 -10.91 5.66
CA VAL A 30 -3.90 -12.08 6.56
C VAL A 30 -4.29 -11.56 7.93
N GLY A 31 -5.34 -12.12 8.52
CA GLY A 31 -5.70 -11.84 9.91
C GLY A 31 -4.60 -12.35 10.84
N VAL A 32 -3.84 -11.44 11.46
CA VAL A 32 -2.85 -11.81 12.49
C VAL A 32 -3.36 -11.35 13.84
N ASN A 33 -3.63 -12.31 14.73
CA ASN A 33 -3.91 -11.99 16.12
C ASN A 33 -2.64 -11.41 16.76
N GLN A 34 -2.66 -10.12 17.09
CA GLN A 34 -1.48 -9.41 17.60
C GLN A 34 -1.05 -9.84 19.01
N LEU A 35 -1.96 -10.47 19.77
CA LEU A 35 -1.76 -10.91 21.15
C LEU A 35 -1.38 -12.39 21.24
N ASN A 36 -1.95 -13.23 20.38
CA ASN A 36 -1.65 -14.65 20.30
C ASN A 36 -1.15 -15.01 18.90
N ARG A 37 0.10 -14.64 18.61
CA ARG A 37 0.73 -14.86 17.29
C ARG A 37 1.02 -16.33 16.97
N PHE A 38 0.83 -17.24 17.94
CA PHE A 38 0.94 -18.69 17.75
C PHE A 38 -0.38 -19.34 17.31
N THR A 39 -1.51 -18.67 17.52
CA THR A 39 -2.78 -19.03 16.88
C THR A 39 -2.88 -18.25 15.58
N HIS A 40 -2.47 -18.88 14.48
CA HIS A 40 -2.76 -18.39 13.14
C HIS A 40 -4.28 -18.41 12.98
N MET A 41 -4.92 -17.24 12.83
CA MET A 41 -6.26 -17.25 12.25
C MET A 41 -6.08 -17.66 10.81
N ASP A 42 -6.85 -18.64 10.38
CA ASP A 42 -6.81 -19.16 9.02
C ASP A 42 -7.65 -18.31 8.06
N GLU A 43 -7.79 -17.01 8.34
CA GLU A 43 -8.63 -16.06 7.63
C GLU A 43 -7.80 -15.12 6.73
N MET A 44 -8.32 -14.83 5.55
CA MET A 44 -7.76 -13.87 4.59
C MET A 44 -8.84 -12.92 4.08
N TYR A 45 -8.43 -11.68 3.84
CA TYR A 45 -9.27 -10.59 3.38
C TYR A 45 -8.78 -10.11 2.02
N PHE A 46 -9.66 -10.19 1.02
CA PHE A 46 -9.36 -9.82 -0.35
C PHE A 46 -10.09 -8.54 -0.73
N SER A 47 -9.31 -7.55 -1.13
CA SER A 47 -9.77 -6.38 -1.87
C SER A 47 -9.94 -6.80 -3.32
N THR A 48 -11.19 -6.79 -3.79
CA THR A 48 -11.55 -7.20 -5.15
C THR A 48 -12.14 -6.01 -5.88
N PHE A 49 -11.83 -5.84 -7.17
CA PHE A 49 -12.48 -4.82 -7.96
C PHE A 49 -12.61 -5.22 -9.42
N THR A 50 -13.37 -4.39 -10.12
CA THR A 50 -13.74 -4.63 -11.50
C THR A 50 -13.42 -3.38 -12.33
N PRO A 51 -12.37 -3.40 -13.17
CA PRO A 51 -12.03 -2.30 -14.07
C PRO A 51 -13.20 -1.93 -14.97
N SER A 52 -13.33 -0.64 -15.25
CA SER A 52 -14.32 -0.11 -16.18
C SER A 52 -13.70 0.95 -17.08
N SER A 53 -14.29 1.19 -18.25
CA SER A 53 -13.99 2.39 -19.03
C SER A 53 -14.50 3.67 -18.35
N LYS A 54 -15.39 3.53 -17.36
CA LYS A 54 -15.91 4.66 -16.59
C LYS A 54 -14.88 5.18 -15.57
N PRO A 55 -14.91 6.49 -15.25
CA PRO A 55 -14.04 7.07 -14.22
C PRO A 55 -14.27 6.53 -12.80
N PHE A 56 -15.37 5.82 -12.55
CA PHE A 56 -15.65 5.15 -11.28
C PHE A 56 -15.65 3.64 -11.46
N TRP A 57 -14.81 2.95 -10.69
CA TRP A 57 -14.74 1.49 -10.66
C TRP A 57 -15.39 0.96 -9.39
N TYR A 58 -16.11 -0.15 -9.53
CA TYR A 58 -16.70 -0.86 -8.41
C TYR A 58 -15.74 -1.89 -7.83
N GLY A 59 -15.85 -2.12 -6.53
CA GLY A 59 -15.13 -3.18 -5.85
C GLY A 59 -15.82 -3.64 -4.59
N ASN A 60 -15.08 -4.35 -3.76
CA ASN A 60 -15.59 -5.00 -2.56
C ASN A 60 -14.45 -5.51 -1.66
N LEU A 61 -14.81 -5.90 -0.46
CA LEU A 61 -13.97 -6.63 0.50
C LEU A 61 -14.61 -8.00 0.78
N LYS A 62 -13.86 -9.07 0.54
CA LYS A 62 -14.32 -10.45 0.72
C LYS A 62 -13.44 -11.20 1.72
N LYS A 63 -14.04 -12.10 2.51
CA LYS A 63 -13.33 -12.99 3.44
C LYS A 63 -13.16 -14.38 2.82
N TYR A 64 -12.07 -15.04 3.11
CA TYR A 64 -11.82 -16.44 2.77
C TYR A 64 -10.99 -17.09 3.86
N TYR A 65 -10.80 -18.39 3.77
CA TYR A 65 -9.96 -19.17 4.67
C TYR A 65 -8.79 -19.78 3.92
N PHE A 66 -7.67 -20.03 4.60
CA PHE A 66 -6.51 -20.67 3.99
C PHE A 66 -6.07 -21.93 4.71
N ASN A 67 -5.44 -22.82 3.96
CA ASN A 67 -4.75 -23.96 4.50
C ASN A 67 -3.43 -24.17 3.78
N ILE A 68 -2.42 -24.61 4.51
CA ILE A 68 -1.18 -25.11 3.90
C ILE A 68 -1.23 -26.62 4.06
N ASN A 69 -1.31 -27.34 2.93
CA ASN A 69 -1.38 -28.80 2.92
C ASN A 69 0.01 -29.42 3.19
N ARG A 70 0.09 -30.74 3.37
CA ARG A 70 1.36 -31.46 3.66
C ARG A 70 2.40 -31.37 2.54
N ASP A 71 1.97 -31.01 1.33
CA ASP A 71 2.83 -30.76 0.18
C ASP A 71 3.17 -29.26 0.04
N ASP A 72 3.04 -28.49 1.13
CA ASP A 72 3.28 -27.04 1.24
C ASP A 72 2.45 -26.14 0.31
N GLN A 73 1.42 -26.69 -0.35
CA GLN A 73 0.53 -25.93 -1.21
C GLN A 73 -0.50 -25.13 -0.41
N LEU A 74 -0.61 -23.82 -0.72
CA LEU A 74 -1.63 -22.92 -0.21
C LEU A 74 -2.98 -23.19 -0.90
N GLY A 75 -3.97 -23.67 -0.16
CA GLY A 75 -5.37 -23.73 -0.58
C GLY A 75 -6.17 -22.57 0.00
N ILE A 76 -7.11 -22.02 -0.78
CA ILE A 76 -8.01 -20.93 -0.38
C ILE A 76 -9.44 -21.44 -0.46
N PHE A 77 -10.21 -21.22 0.60
CA PHE A 77 -11.51 -21.84 0.83
C PHE A 77 -12.57 -20.81 1.22
N ALA A 78 -13.83 -21.10 0.89
CA ALA A 78 -14.98 -20.26 1.20
C ALA A 78 -15.66 -20.62 2.53
N ASP A 79 -15.19 -21.65 3.24
CA ASP A 79 -15.74 -22.09 4.50
C ASP A 79 -14.64 -22.37 5.54
N PRO A 80 -14.92 -22.15 6.84
CA PRO A 80 -13.94 -22.40 7.90
C PRO A 80 -13.56 -23.87 8.03
N GLN A 81 -14.37 -24.81 7.54
CA GLN A 81 -14.06 -26.24 7.51
C GLN A 81 -13.11 -26.62 6.36
N LYS A 82 -12.78 -25.69 5.47
CA LYS A 82 -11.86 -25.86 4.33
C LYS A 82 -12.29 -26.97 3.38
N THR A 83 -13.58 -27.02 3.08
CA THR A 83 -14.18 -28.06 2.23
C THR A 83 -14.55 -27.57 0.84
N THR A 84 -14.76 -26.27 0.68
CA THR A 84 -15.17 -25.58 -0.54
C THR A 84 -14.01 -24.72 -1.02
N VAL A 85 -13.30 -25.18 -2.05
CA VAL A 85 -12.24 -24.40 -2.69
C VAL A 85 -12.84 -23.12 -3.27
N ALA A 86 -12.18 -21.99 -3.05
CA ALA A 86 -12.61 -20.69 -3.55
C ALA A 86 -11.74 -20.16 -4.69
N ILE A 87 -10.47 -20.56 -4.73
CA ILE A 87 -9.50 -20.14 -5.74
C ILE A 87 -8.79 -21.36 -6.31
N GLU A 88 -8.72 -21.44 -7.63
CA GLU A 88 -7.93 -22.43 -8.39
C GLU A 88 -7.07 -21.67 -9.40
N ASP A 89 -5.79 -22.03 -9.52
CA ASP A 89 -4.81 -21.37 -10.42
C ASP A 89 -4.75 -19.82 -10.28
N GLY A 90 -5.04 -19.30 -9.09
CA GLY A 90 -5.04 -17.87 -8.79
C GLY A 90 -6.29 -17.10 -9.24
N ALA A 91 -7.32 -17.78 -9.73
CA ALA A 91 -8.61 -17.21 -10.09
C ALA A 91 -9.74 -17.67 -9.14
N PHE A 92 -10.67 -16.77 -8.83
CA PHE A 92 -11.87 -17.14 -8.06
C PHE A 92 -12.79 -18.03 -8.88
N LEU A 93 -13.43 -18.99 -8.22
CA LEU A 93 -14.43 -19.85 -8.85
C LEU A 93 -15.80 -19.13 -8.89
N PRO A 94 -16.51 -19.10 -10.04
CA PRO A 94 -17.70 -18.28 -10.25
C PRO A 94 -18.90 -18.66 -9.36
N GLU A 95 -19.07 -19.94 -9.05
CA GLU A 95 -20.22 -20.45 -8.28
C GLU A 95 -19.98 -20.48 -6.75
N VAL A 96 -18.87 -19.91 -6.28
CA VAL A 96 -18.50 -19.94 -4.87
C VAL A 96 -19.01 -18.70 -4.14
N LEU A 97 -19.75 -18.93 -3.05
CA LEU A 97 -20.25 -17.86 -2.20
C LEU A 97 -19.23 -17.54 -1.10
N SER A 98 -18.73 -16.31 -1.03
CA SER A 98 -17.85 -15.90 0.07
C SER A 98 -18.62 -15.78 1.41
N PRO A 99 -17.97 -15.99 2.57
CA PRO A 99 -18.62 -16.18 3.88
C PRO A 99 -19.54 -15.04 4.33
N TRP A 100 -19.23 -13.81 3.91
CA TRP A 100 -20.03 -12.63 4.26
C TRP A 100 -21.15 -12.35 3.27
N SER A 101 -21.14 -12.98 2.10
CA SER A 101 -21.99 -12.58 1.00
C SER A 101 -23.47 -12.80 1.26
N VAL A 102 -24.25 -11.78 0.94
CA VAL A 102 -25.67 -11.88 0.62
C VAL A 102 -25.83 -11.40 -0.81
N VAL A 103 -26.13 -12.30 -1.75
CA VAL A 103 -26.29 -11.98 -3.16
C VAL A 103 -27.77 -12.06 -3.53
N ASP A 104 -28.30 -10.99 -4.11
CA ASP A 104 -29.64 -11.00 -4.69
C ASP A 104 -29.56 -11.70 -6.04
N GLU A 105 -30.34 -12.76 -6.27
CA GLU A 105 -30.30 -13.49 -7.54
C GLU A 105 -30.66 -12.55 -8.71
N ALA A 106 -29.69 -12.33 -9.61
CA ALA A 106 -29.79 -11.38 -10.71
C ALA A 106 -28.79 -11.71 -11.81
N TYR A 107 -28.85 -11.03 -12.95
CA TYR A 107 -28.01 -11.35 -14.10
C TYR A 107 -26.60 -10.76 -14.00
N TYR A 108 -26.43 -9.65 -13.28
CA TYR A 108 -25.13 -8.98 -13.08
C TYR A 108 -24.30 -8.76 -14.37
N ASN A 109 -24.95 -8.28 -15.43
CA ASN A 109 -24.39 -8.14 -16.78
C ASN A 109 -23.89 -9.46 -17.37
N THR A 110 -24.58 -10.56 -17.06
CA THR A 110 -24.38 -11.87 -17.69
C THR A 110 -25.70 -12.39 -18.26
N ASP A 111 -25.68 -13.41 -19.11
CA ASP A 111 -26.89 -14.00 -19.68
C ASP A 111 -27.58 -15.00 -18.75
N GLU A 112 -26.98 -15.31 -17.60
CA GLU A 112 -27.49 -16.27 -16.62
C GLU A 112 -27.74 -15.60 -15.26
N ALA A 113 -28.72 -16.11 -14.51
CA ALA A 113 -28.96 -15.61 -13.16
C ALA A 113 -27.88 -16.14 -12.21
N ILE A 114 -27.20 -15.22 -11.53
CA ILE A 114 -26.11 -15.46 -10.60
C ILE A 114 -26.61 -15.26 -9.17
N SER A 115 -26.25 -16.18 -8.29
CA SER A 115 -26.61 -16.17 -6.85
C SER A 115 -25.40 -16.34 -5.93
N ALA A 116 -24.19 -16.41 -6.50
CA ALA A 116 -22.92 -16.46 -5.80
C ALA A 116 -22.04 -15.30 -6.27
N ASP A 117 -21.20 -14.78 -5.39
CA ASP A 117 -20.35 -13.65 -5.74
C ASP A 117 -19.06 -14.04 -6.44
N GLY A 118 -18.54 -15.25 -6.19
CA GLY A 118 -17.45 -15.90 -6.92
C GLY A 118 -16.41 -14.96 -7.52
N ASP A 119 -16.29 -15.00 -8.84
CA ASP A 119 -15.42 -14.20 -9.69
C ASP A 119 -16.00 -12.84 -10.10
N ILE A 120 -17.08 -12.38 -9.47
CA ILE A 120 -17.66 -11.05 -9.65
C ILE A 120 -17.35 -10.18 -8.42
N ALA A 121 -16.48 -9.17 -8.59
CA ALA A 121 -15.93 -8.45 -7.45
C ALA A 121 -17.00 -7.62 -6.72
N HIS A 122 -17.84 -6.90 -7.46
CA HIS A 122 -18.70 -5.83 -6.94
C HIS A 122 -20.04 -6.30 -6.34
N ILE A 123 -20.25 -7.60 -6.18
CA ILE A 123 -21.44 -8.20 -5.54
C ILE A 123 -21.02 -9.04 -4.32
N GLY A 124 -21.96 -9.33 -3.41
CA GLY A 124 -21.68 -10.07 -2.18
C GLY A 124 -20.73 -9.33 -1.22
N GLY A 125 -19.88 -10.06 -0.51
CA GLY A 125 -18.87 -9.52 0.40
C GLY A 125 -19.40 -8.53 1.43
N ALA A 126 -18.52 -7.63 1.90
CA ALA A 126 -18.88 -6.56 2.82
C ALA A 126 -19.88 -5.56 2.22
N ALA A 127 -19.81 -5.30 0.91
CA ALA A 127 -20.74 -4.38 0.23
C ALA A 127 -22.22 -4.83 0.36
N SER A 128 -22.47 -6.14 0.41
CA SER A 128 -23.81 -6.69 0.62
C SER A 128 -24.38 -6.45 2.03
N LYS A 129 -23.53 -6.05 2.99
CA LYS A 129 -23.90 -5.79 4.39
C LYS A 129 -24.06 -4.31 4.71
N ILE A 130 -23.98 -3.44 3.70
CA ILE A 130 -24.25 -2.01 3.88
C ILE A 130 -25.68 -1.83 4.43
N ALA A 131 -25.77 -1.17 5.58
CA ALA A 131 -27.04 -0.85 6.22
C ALA A 131 -27.79 0.24 5.46
N GLN A 132 -29.08 0.40 5.77
CA GLN A 132 -29.88 1.51 5.27
C GLN A 132 -29.23 2.87 5.61
N PRO A 133 -29.36 3.90 4.75
CA PRO A 133 -28.68 5.19 4.93
C PRO A 133 -28.90 5.86 6.30
N ASP A 134 -30.05 5.64 6.95
CA ASP A 134 -30.38 6.16 8.28
C ASP A 134 -29.67 5.45 9.44
N ALA A 135 -29.20 4.21 9.22
CA ALA A 135 -28.48 3.41 10.19
C ALA A 135 -26.95 3.49 10.04
N ARG A 136 -26.45 4.03 8.92
CA ARG A 136 -25.00 4.11 8.64
C ARG A 136 -24.29 5.12 9.53
N LYS A 137 -22.99 4.87 9.76
CA LYS A 137 -22.08 5.74 10.50
C LYS A 137 -21.02 6.31 9.56
N LEU A 138 -21.40 7.36 8.84
CA LEU A 138 -20.50 8.04 7.90
C LEU A 138 -19.94 9.32 8.53
N PHE A 139 -18.63 9.33 8.76
CA PHE A 139 -17.88 10.47 9.29
C PHE A 139 -17.23 11.24 8.14
N VAL A 140 -17.47 12.55 8.07
CA VAL A 140 -16.94 13.43 7.02
C VAL A 140 -16.23 14.60 7.67
N SER A 141 -14.95 14.81 7.34
CA SER A 141 -14.22 16.01 7.76
C SER A 141 -14.34 17.11 6.72
N TYR A 142 -14.67 18.33 7.13
CA TYR A 142 -14.68 19.51 6.26
C TYR A 142 -14.48 20.80 7.07
N ASN A 143 -13.56 21.67 6.66
CA ASN A 143 -13.22 22.94 7.34
C ASN A 143 -12.87 22.75 8.82
N ASN A 144 -12.06 21.74 9.14
CA ASN A 144 -11.68 21.35 10.51
C ASN A 144 -12.85 20.96 11.44
N VAL A 145 -14.02 20.62 10.87
CA VAL A 145 -15.15 20.06 11.60
C VAL A 145 -15.42 18.66 11.07
N GLN A 146 -15.61 17.70 11.98
CA GLN A 146 -16.06 16.37 11.63
C GLN A 146 -17.56 16.26 11.85
N TYR A 147 -18.27 15.76 10.83
CA TYR A 147 -19.70 15.56 10.79
C TYR A 147 -20.01 14.06 10.76
N GLN A 148 -20.99 13.59 11.53
CA GLN A 148 -21.54 12.24 11.35
C GLN A 148 -22.86 12.34 10.61
N ILE A 149 -22.86 12.09 9.30
CA ILE A 149 -24.01 12.35 8.43
C ILE A 149 -24.91 11.13 8.27
N THR A 150 -26.22 11.38 8.35
CA THR A 150 -27.30 10.46 7.97
C THR A 150 -28.45 11.29 7.38
N PRO A 151 -29.37 10.71 6.60
CA PRO A 151 -30.46 11.46 5.97
C PRO A 151 -31.24 12.31 6.98
N GLY A 152 -31.35 13.60 6.67
CA GLY A 152 -32.14 14.57 7.44
C GLY A 152 -31.60 14.98 8.81
N ASN A 153 -30.41 14.50 9.21
CA ASN A 153 -29.84 14.90 10.51
C ASN A 153 -29.21 16.32 10.47
N THR A 154 -28.92 16.86 11.66
CA THR A 154 -28.37 18.21 11.80
C THR A 154 -26.98 18.33 11.18
N ASP A 155 -26.14 17.31 11.30
CA ASP A 155 -24.78 17.30 10.76
C ASP A 155 -24.76 17.33 9.22
N ALA A 156 -25.65 16.57 8.57
CA ALA A 156 -25.81 16.61 7.11
C ALA A 156 -26.25 18.00 6.64
N THR A 157 -27.18 18.64 7.37
CA THR A 157 -27.62 20.02 7.07
C THR A 157 -26.48 21.02 7.23
N ASN A 158 -25.66 20.87 8.29
CA ASN A 158 -24.51 21.73 8.55
C ASN A 158 -23.42 21.56 7.49
N LEU A 159 -23.11 20.32 7.09
CA LEU A 159 -22.16 20.03 6.03
C LEU A 159 -22.64 20.60 4.68
N GLN A 160 -23.92 20.41 4.33
CA GLN A 160 -24.51 20.98 3.12
C GLN A 160 -24.38 22.52 3.11
N THR A 161 -24.58 23.16 4.26
CA THR A 161 -24.40 24.61 4.42
C THR A 161 -22.95 25.03 4.23
N ALA A 162 -22.00 24.26 4.79
CA ALA A 162 -20.57 24.53 4.66
C ALA A 162 -20.10 24.41 3.19
N LEU A 163 -20.48 23.34 2.50
CA LEU A 163 -20.18 23.12 1.08
C LEU A 163 -20.82 24.19 0.19
N SER A 164 -22.09 24.55 0.45
CA SER A 164 -22.77 25.65 -0.25
C SER A 164 -22.04 26.99 -0.07
N THR A 165 -21.53 27.25 1.13
CA THR A 165 -20.78 28.47 1.45
C THR A 165 -19.47 28.51 0.67
N THR A 166 -18.73 27.38 0.63
CA THR A 166 -17.52 27.28 -0.20
C THR A 166 -17.84 27.52 -1.66
N TYR A 167 -18.85 26.85 -2.23
CA TYR A 167 -19.26 27.06 -3.61
C TYR A 167 -19.63 28.52 -3.89
N SER A 168 -20.42 29.14 -3.01
CA SER A 168 -20.79 30.56 -3.13
C SER A 168 -19.60 31.50 -3.09
N SER A 169 -18.52 31.16 -2.37
CA SER A 169 -17.30 31.98 -2.31
C SER A 169 -16.47 31.96 -3.60
N LEU A 170 -16.70 30.95 -4.46
CA LEU A 170 -16.03 30.80 -5.74
C LEU A 170 -16.74 31.56 -6.87
N LEU A 171 -17.99 32.00 -6.65
CA LEU A 171 -18.80 32.72 -7.63
C LEU A 171 -18.38 34.19 -7.77
N ASP A 172 -18.25 34.67 -9.01
CA ASP A 172 -17.83 36.03 -9.35
C ASP A 172 -18.82 36.80 -10.26
N GLY A 173 -20.01 36.23 -10.51
CA GLY A 173 -21.07 36.82 -11.31
C GLY A 173 -21.92 37.87 -10.58
N THR A 174 -22.98 38.34 -11.24
CA THR A 174 -23.98 39.22 -10.61
C THR A 174 -24.75 38.50 -9.50
N VAL A 175 -25.43 39.26 -8.63
CA VAL A 175 -26.24 38.69 -7.54
C VAL A 175 -27.30 37.71 -8.07
N GLU A 176 -27.93 38.03 -9.21
CA GLU A 176 -28.94 37.17 -9.84
C GLU A 176 -28.33 35.88 -10.39
N GLU A 177 -27.22 35.98 -11.13
CA GLU A 177 -26.49 34.83 -11.67
C GLU A 177 -25.98 33.91 -10.55
N ASN A 178 -25.38 34.49 -9.50
CA ASN A 178 -24.84 33.73 -8.38
C ASN A 178 -25.95 33.02 -7.58
N THR A 179 -27.09 33.68 -7.38
CA THR A 179 -28.25 33.05 -6.72
C THR A 179 -28.78 31.88 -7.52
N ALA A 180 -28.89 32.03 -8.85
CA ALA A 180 -29.32 30.95 -9.73
C ALA A 180 -28.30 29.79 -9.76
N ALA A 181 -27.00 30.09 -9.86
CA ALA A 181 -25.93 29.10 -9.87
C ALA A 181 -25.85 28.32 -8.55
N LEU A 182 -25.95 29.01 -7.41
CA LEU A 182 -25.97 28.37 -6.10
C LEU A 182 -27.22 27.48 -5.93
N GLY A 183 -28.40 27.98 -6.31
CA GLY A 183 -29.63 27.20 -6.25
C GLY A 183 -29.54 25.93 -7.11
N SER A 184 -29.04 26.06 -8.34
CA SER A 184 -28.80 24.93 -9.24
C SER A 184 -27.81 23.92 -8.66
N TYR A 185 -26.69 24.39 -8.12
CA TYR A 185 -25.70 23.54 -7.48
C TYR A 185 -26.30 22.75 -6.31
N GLN A 186 -27.04 23.43 -5.44
CA GLN A 186 -27.66 22.82 -4.26
C GLN A 186 -28.65 21.71 -4.63
N THR A 187 -29.50 21.93 -5.63
CA THR A 187 -30.55 20.97 -6.00
C THR A 187 -30.07 19.87 -6.94
N SER A 188 -29.16 20.18 -7.86
CA SER A 188 -28.82 19.30 -8.98
C SER A 188 -27.56 18.48 -8.75
N THR A 189 -26.70 18.93 -7.83
CA THR A 189 -25.40 18.31 -7.55
C THR A 189 -25.27 17.99 -6.07
N LEU A 190 -25.29 18.99 -5.19
CA LEU A 190 -24.91 18.81 -3.79
C LEU A 190 -25.84 17.88 -3.02
N ALA A 191 -27.16 18.13 -3.04
CA ALA A 191 -28.12 17.27 -2.35
C ALA A 191 -28.10 15.80 -2.86
N PRO A 192 -28.23 15.52 -4.17
CA PRO A 192 -28.21 14.14 -4.64
C PRO A 192 -26.85 13.46 -4.45
N MET A 193 -25.73 14.19 -4.56
CA MET A 193 -24.40 13.65 -4.27
C MET A 193 -24.25 13.26 -2.78
N LEU A 194 -24.78 14.06 -1.84
CA LEU A 194 -24.75 13.69 -0.42
C LEU A 194 -25.64 12.47 -0.13
N SER A 195 -26.81 12.36 -0.76
CA SER A 195 -27.65 11.16 -0.73
C SER A 195 -26.89 9.93 -1.23
N TRP A 196 -26.26 10.03 -2.40
CA TRP A 196 -25.41 8.99 -2.98
C TRP A 196 -24.28 8.58 -2.02
N LEU A 197 -23.63 9.57 -1.40
CA LEU A 197 -22.55 9.35 -0.44
C LEU A 197 -23.02 8.58 0.80
N MET A 198 -24.21 8.89 1.31
CA MET A 198 -24.85 8.19 2.44
C MET A 198 -25.35 6.79 2.10
N GLY A 199 -25.35 6.41 0.82
CA GLY A 199 -25.73 5.07 0.36
C GLY A 199 -27.14 4.98 -0.23
N GLU A 200 -27.72 6.09 -0.67
CA GLU A 200 -28.94 6.07 -1.50
C GLU A 200 -28.57 5.76 -2.96
N ASP A 201 -29.32 4.90 -3.64
CA ASP A 201 -29.11 4.52 -5.05
C ASP A 201 -29.67 5.58 -6.01
N VAL A 202 -29.21 6.83 -5.83
CA VAL A 202 -29.73 8.02 -6.54
C VAL A 202 -29.65 7.90 -8.06
N ASN A 203 -28.63 7.19 -8.54
CA ASN A 203 -28.37 7.05 -9.95
C ASN A 203 -28.93 5.74 -10.53
N ASP A 204 -29.65 4.91 -9.78
CA ASP A 204 -30.11 3.59 -10.23
C ASP A 204 -28.93 2.69 -10.68
N GLU A 205 -27.85 2.63 -9.91
CA GLU A 205 -26.68 1.79 -10.19
C GLU A 205 -27.04 0.30 -10.12
N TRP A 206 -27.82 -0.11 -9.12
CA TRP A 206 -28.14 -1.53 -8.92
C TRP A 206 -28.98 -2.08 -10.07
N ILE A 207 -30.01 -1.36 -10.50
CA ILE A 207 -30.89 -1.79 -11.59
C ILE A 207 -30.16 -1.88 -12.92
N ARG A 208 -29.05 -1.16 -13.12
CA ARG A 208 -28.26 -1.24 -14.35
C ARG A 208 -27.31 -2.42 -14.33
N ILE A 209 -26.69 -2.67 -13.17
CA ILE A 209 -25.72 -3.74 -13.02
C ILE A 209 -26.44 -5.10 -12.99
N SER A 210 -27.60 -5.21 -12.35
CA SER A 210 -28.32 -6.47 -12.12
C SER A 210 -29.01 -7.10 -13.36
N GLN A 211 -28.87 -6.51 -14.55
CA GLN A 211 -29.61 -6.90 -15.75
C GLN A 211 -28.74 -7.71 -16.71
N PRO A 212 -29.34 -8.43 -17.69
CA PRO A 212 -28.56 -9.07 -18.75
C PRO A 212 -27.77 -8.05 -19.57
N GLU A 213 -26.76 -8.51 -20.31
CA GLU A 213 -25.95 -7.64 -21.19
C GLU A 213 -26.81 -6.88 -22.22
N ASP A 214 -27.87 -7.53 -22.71
CA ASP A 214 -28.86 -6.96 -23.64
C ASP A 214 -30.29 -7.12 -23.10
N PRO A 215 -30.76 -6.20 -22.23
CA PRO A 215 -32.08 -6.31 -21.62
C PRO A 215 -33.19 -6.08 -22.66
N PRO A 216 -34.19 -6.97 -22.79
CA PRO A 216 -35.21 -6.90 -23.84
C PRO A 216 -36.27 -5.80 -23.63
N GLY A 217 -36.12 -4.95 -22.61
CA GLY A 217 -37.13 -3.97 -22.20
C GLY A 217 -36.62 -2.95 -21.18
N ALA A 218 -37.56 -2.21 -20.57
CA ALA A 218 -37.22 -1.24 -19.53
C ALA A 218 -36.63 -1.94 -18.30
N LEU A 219 -35.63 -1.32 -17.68
CA LEU A 219 -34.99 -1.81 -16.47
C LEU A 219 -36.00 -1.82 -15.31
N THR A 220 -35.99 -2.88 -14.50
CA THR A 220 -36.88 -3.02 -13.33
C THR A 220 -36.09 -3.50 -12.12
N ASP A 221 -36.26 -2.83 -10.97
CA ASP A 221 -35.64 -3.26 -9.72
C ASP A 221 -36.46 -4.42 -9.15
N GLN A 222 -35.81 -5.58 -9.00
CA GLN A 222 -36.44 -6.83 -8.55
C GLN A 222 -36.26 -7.06 -7.05
N ARG A 223 -35.55 -6.18 -6.34
CA ARG A 223 -35.36 -6.27 -4.90
C ARG A 223 -36.67 -6.00 -4.15
N PRO A 224 -36.74 -6.36 -2.87
CA PRO A 224 -37.80 -5.86 -1.99
C PRO A 224 -37.87 -4.32 -2.00
N ALA A 225 -39.08 -3.76 -1.84
CA ALA A 225 -39.32 -2.31 -1.97
C ALA A 225 -38.55 -1.44 -0.96
N ASP A 226 -38.18 -2.00 0.19
CA ASP A 226 -37.31 -1.34 1.20
C ASP A 226 -35.84 -1.28 0.77
N ARG A 227 -35.46 -1.89 -0.35
CA ARG A 227 -34.10 -1.89 -0.90
C ARG A 227 -33.98 -1.17 -2.25
N TYR A 228 -35.08 -0.68 -2.84
CA TYR A 228 -35.04 0.03 -4.13
C TYR A 228 -34.05 1.19 -4.13
N ASP A 229 -34.02 1.97 -3.06
CA ASP A 229 -33.13 3.14 -2.94
C ASP A 229 -31.83 2.81 -2.19
N LEU A 230 -31.51 1.53 -1.93
CA LEU A 230 -30.27 1.15 -1.22
C LEU A 230 -29.12 0.94 -2.20
N ARG A 231 -28.05 1.71 -2.05
CA ARG A 231 -26.80 1.54 -2.78
C ARG A 231 -25.84 0.61 -2.05
N ASN A 232 -25.82 -0.66 -2.47
CA ASN A 232 -24.96 -1.71 -1.91
C ASN A 232 -23.66 -1.93 -2.71
N PHE A 233 -22.94 -0.85 -2.99
CA PHE A 233 -21.68 -0.88 -3.74
C PHE A 233 -20.54 -0.17 -3.02
N TYR A 234 -19.37 -0.79 -3.02
CA TYR A 234 -18.11 -0.12 -2.68
C TYR A 234 -17.41 0.39 -3.94
N GLY A 235 -16.61 1.43 -3.77
CA GLY A 235 -15.57 1.73 -4.73
C GLY A 235 -14.52 0.62 -4.81
N ALA A 236 -13.70 0.64 -5.85
CA ALA A 236 -12.55 -0.22 -6.04
C ALA A 236 -11.44 0.05 -5.01
N PRO A 237 -11.06 -0.93 -4.16
CA PRO A 237 -9.83 -0.89 -3.37
C PRO A 237 -8.62 -1.27 -4.27
N LEU A 238 -8.16 -0.31 -5.08
CA LEU A 238 -7.18 -0.58 -6.14
C LEU A 238 -5.77 -0.87 -5.59
N HIS A 239 -5.29 -0.04 -4.65
CA HIS A 239 -3.98 -0.21 -4.04
C HIS A 239 -4.03 -0.42 -2.52
N SER A 240 -5.18 -0.18 -1.89
CA SER A 240 -5.35 -0.37 -0.46
C SER A 240 -5.40 -1.87 -0.14
N SER A 241 -4.44 -2.34 0.66
CA SER A 241 -4.49 -3.67 1.24
C SER A 241 -5.29 -3.62 2.55
N PRO A 242 -6.21 -4.56 2.80
CA PRO A 242 -6.97 -4.59 4.04
C PRO A 242 -6.05 -4.79 5.25
N VAL A 243 -6.27 -4.04 6.32
CA VAL A 243 -5.53 -4.21 7.58
C VAL A 243 -6.48 -4.62 8.70
N VAL A 244 -6.10 -5.67 9.43
CA VAL A 244 -6.92 -6.27 10.47
C VAL A 244 -6.41 -5.84 11.83
N VAL A 245 -7.32 -5.38 12.69
CA VAL A 245 -7.02 -4.97 14.06
C VAL A 245 -7.91 -5.70 15.03
N ASN A 246 -7.30 -6.38 16.00
CA ASN A 246 -8.02 -7.03 17.08
C ASN A 246 -8.49 -6.01 18.14
N TYR A 247 -9.78 -6.02 18.48
CA TYR A 247 -10.33 -5.16 19.54
C TYR A 247 -10.62 -5.95 20.82
N VAL A 248 -11.09 -7.19 20.72
CA VAL A 248 -11.38 -8.02 21.90
C VAL A 248 -10.78 -9.40 21.67
N SER A 249 -9.86 -9.80 22.54
CA SER A 249 -9.30 -11.17 22.55
C SER A 249 -9.64 -11.95 23.81
N LYS A 250 -10.13 -11.30 24.87
CA LYS A 250 -10.46 -11.96 26.13
C LYS A 250 -11.85 -11.61 26.61
N THR A 251 -12.51 -12.59 27.20
CA THR A 251 -13.82 -12.46 27.83
C THR A 251 -13.80 -13.07 29.22
N THR A 252 -14.91 -12.97 29.93
CA THR A 252 -15.10 -13.54 31.26
C THR A 252 -16.09 -14.71 31.16
N ASP A 253 -15.72 -15.88 31.68
CA ASP A 253 -16.62 -17.05 31.72
C ASP A 253 -17.74 -16.89 32.77
N GLY A 254 -18.64 -17.88 32.85
CA GLY A 254 -19.73 -17.89 33.84
C GLY A 254 -19.28 -17.96 35.31
N GLU A 255 -17.99 -18.16 35.57
CA GLU A 255 -17.37 -18.26 36.90
C GLU A 255 -16.47 -17.05 37.22
N ASN A 256 -16.49 -16.03 36.36
CA ASN A 256 -15.65 -14.83 36.44
C ASN A 256 -14.15 -15.04 36.18
N ASN A 257 -13.76 -16.12 35.49
CA ASN A 257 -12.39 -16.29 35.03
C ASN A 257 -12.19 -15.60 33.68
N VAL A 258 -11.02 -14.96 33.50
CA VAL A 258 -10.62 -14.41 32.21
C VAL A 258 -10.20 -15.57 31.29
N VAL A 259 -10.89 -15.70 30.17
CA VAL A 259 -10.67 -16.74 29.14
C VAL A 259 -10.49 -16.08 27.78
N ASP A 260 -9.82 -16.78 26.87
CA ASP A 260 -9.68 -16.31 25.49
C ASP A 260 -11.05 -16.32 24.79
N LEU A 261 -11.32 -15.27 24.01
CA LEU A 261 -12.49 -15.18 23.14
C LEU A 261 -12.14 -15.87 21.81
N ASP A 262 -12.95 -16.86 21.43
CA ASP A 262 -12.74 -17.66 20.22
C ASP A 262 -14.02 -17.70 19.36
N PRO A 263 -14.03 -17.09 18.15
CA PRO A 263 -12.95 -16.27 17.59
C PRO A 263 -12.86 -14.90 18.29
N PRO A 264 -11.70 -14.23 18.25
CA PRO A 264 -11.58 -12.85 18.70
C PRO A 264 -12.47 -11.90 17.88
N ILE A 265 -12.73 -10.71 18.42
CA ILE A 265 -13.39 -9.63 17.69
C ILE A 265 -12.32 -8.79 17.00
N ASP A 266 -12.32 -8.86 15.68
CA ASP A 266 -11.42 -8.11 14.81
C ASP A 266 -12.21 -7.17 13.88
N VAL A 267 -11.56 -6.06 13.50
CA VAL A 267 -12.08 -5.09 12.53
C VAL A 267 -11.09 -4.96 11.38
N VAL A 268 -11.60 -5.05 10.15
CA VAL A 268 -10.82 -4.81 8.93
C VAL A 268 -11.00 -3.38 8.46
N PHE A 269 -9.90 -2.70 8.19
CA PHE A 269 -9.88 -1.37 7.58
C PHE A 269 -9.40 -1.44 6.13
N VAL A 270 -10.13 -0.81 5.22
CA VAL A 270 -9.77 -0.74 3.80
C VAL A 270 -10.23 0.57 3.18
N SER A 271 -9.38 1.18 2.33
CA SER A 271 -9.75 2.37 1.57
C SER A 271 -10.13 2.02 0.13
N THR A 272 -11.01 2.83 -0.46
CA THR A 272 -11.42 2.64 -1.85
C THR A 272 -11.44 3.93 -2.65
N ASN A 273 -11.44 3.79 -3.97
CA ASN A 273 -11.48 4.91 -4.90
C ASN A 273 -12.71 5.83 -4.70
N ASP A 274 -13.76 5.39 -4.00
CA ASP A 274 -14.91 6.23 -3.62
C ASP A 274 -14.58 7.28 -2.53
N GLY A 275 -13.32 7.34 -2.10
CA GLY A 275 -12.83 8.35 -1.18
C GLY A 275 -13.00 8.00 0.29
N LYS A 276 -13.44 6.77 0.61
CA LYS A 276 -13.71 6.36 1.98
C LYS A 276 -12.65 5.41 2.52
N LEU A 277 -12.48 5.44 3.84
CA LEU A 277 -11.95 4.36 4.65
C LEU A 277 -13.12 3.64 5.30
N TYR A 278 -13.28 2.35 5.05
CA TYR A 278 -14.29 1.49 5.66
C TYR A 278 -13.70 0.75 6.85
N ALA A 279 -14.49 0.59 7.91
CA ALA A 279 -14.22 -0.33 9.02
C ALA A 279 -15.30 -1.42 9.02
N VAL A 280 -14.90 -2.68 8.91
CA VAL A 280 -15.79 -3.83 8.72
C VAL A 280 -15.56 -4.85 9.83
N ASP A 281 -16.65 -5.32 10.44
CA ASP A 281 -16.60 -6.41 11.42
C ASP A 281 -16.22 -7.73 10.73
N THR A 282 -15.17 -8.38 11.24
CA THR A 282 -14.66 -9.62 10.65
C THR A 282 -15.59 -10.82 10.80
N SER A 283 -16.49 -10.78 11.78
CA SER A 283 -17.37 -11.90 12.13
C SER A 283 -18.46 -12.11 11.09
N ASP A 284 -19.03 -11.05 10.54
CA ASP A 284 -20.19 -11.11 9.64
C ASP A 284 -20.12 -10.19 8.41
N GLY A 285 -19.06 -9.39 8.27
CA GLY A 285 -18.85 -8.46 7.16
C GLY A 285 -19.63 -7.15 7.29
N THR A 286 -20.26 -6.88 8.43
CA THR A 286 -21.03 -5.64 8.65
C THR A 286 -20.12 -4.41 8.65
N GLU A 287 -20.51 -3.39 7.87
CA GLU A 287 -19.90 -2.06 7.94
C GLU A 287 -20.18 -1.42 9.31
N LEU A 288 -19.14 -1.21 10.11
CA LEU A 288 -19.24 -0.55 11.41
C LEU A 288 -19.32 0.97 11.25
N LEU A 289 -18.44 1.52 10.39
CA LEU A 289 -18.37 2.94 10.05
C LEU A 289 -17.60 3.16 8.74
N ALA A 290 -17.72 4.37 8.20
CA ALA A 290 -16.86 4.86 7.12
C ALA A 290 -16.38 6.29 7.42
N TYR A 291 -15.18 6.63 6.98
CA TYR A 291 -14.58 7.97 7.09
C TYR A 291 -14.24 8.54 5.71
N MET A 292 -14.53 9.82 5.48
CA MET A 292 -14.16 10.57 4.27
C MET A 292 -13.47 11.91 4.64
N PRO A 293 -12.29 12.20 4.05
CA PRO A 293 -11.56 13.42 4.35
C PRO A 293 -12.01 14.62 3.48
N GLU A 294 -11.72 15.83 3.95
CA GLU A 294 -12.06 17.10 3.27
C GLU A 294 -11.60 17.13 1.81
N ALA A 295 -10.41 16.62 1.52
CA ALA A 295 -9.79 16.67 0.19
C ALA A 295 -10.64 16.02 -0.91
N VAL A 296 -11.53 15.08 -0.54
CA VAL A 296 -12.43 14.41 -1.50
C VAL A 296 -13.69 15.26 -1.78
N LEU A 297 -14.08 16.14 -0.85
CA LEU A 297 -15.26 17.02 -0.98
C LEU A 297 -14.93 18.45 -1.44
N LYS A 298 -13.69 18.88 -1.24
CA LYS A 298 -13.28 20.26 -1.49
C LYS A 298 -13.26 20.57 -2.98
N ARG A 299 -13.76 21.75 -3.32
CA ARG A 299 -13.63 22.34 -4.65
C ARG A 299 -12.51 23.36 -4.65
N ASP A 300 -11.55 23.19 -5.55
CA ASP A 300 -10.46 24.16 -5.73
C ASP A 300 -10.89 25.37 -6.58
N SER A 301 -11.88 25.19 -7.47
CA SER A 301 -12.42 26.26 -8.30
C SER A 301 -13.84 25.95 -8.82
N LEU A 302 -14.47 26.90 -9.51
CA LEU A 302 -15.74 26.67 -10.19
C LEU A 302 -15.63 25.67 -11.35
N THR A 303 -14.48 25.62 -12.02
CA THR A 303 -14.28 24.73 -13.19
C THR A 303 -13.77 23.35 -12.81
N GLU A 304 -13.33 23.17 -11.57
CA GLU A 304 -12.86 21.88 -11.04
C GLU A 304 -13.81 21.38 -9.95
N PRO A 305 -14.76 20.48 -10.31
CA PRO A 305 -15.57 19.77 -9.32
C PRO A 305 -14.70 18.96 -8.36
N SER A 306 -15.21 18.76 -7.15
CA SER A 306 -14.54 17.93 -6.16
C SER A 306 -14.46 16.47 -6.63
N PRO A 307 -13.52 15.67 -6.11
CA PRO A 307 -13.45 14.25 -6.44
C PRO A 307 -14.78 13.51 -6.25
N VAL A 308 -15.51 13.73 -5.15
CA VAL A 308 -16.82 13.08 -4.92
C VAL A 308 -17.88 13.52 -5.94
N GLU A 309 -17.89 14.78 -6.38
CA GLU A 309 -18.78 15.25 -7.44
C GLU A 309 -18.47 14.52 -8.74
N LYS A 310 -17.18 14.39 -9.09
CA LYS A 310 -16.75 13.66 -10.29
C LYS A 310 -17.13 12.17 -10.21
N MET A 311 -17.00 11.54 -9.05
CA MET A 311 -17.41 10.14 -8.82
C MET A 311 -18.91 9.96 -8.97
N TYR A 312 -19.71 10.83 -8.34
CA TYR A 312 -21.15 10.83 -8.47
C TYR A 312 -21.59 10.99 -9.94
N GLU A 313 -21.02 11.95 -10.67
CA GLU A 313 -21.31 12.12 -12.10
C GLU A 313 -20.88 10.90 -12.93
N ALA A 314 -19.76 10.25 -12.61
CA ALA A 314 -19.27 9.05 -13.30
C ALA A 314 -20.17 7.82 -13.12
N THR A 315 -21.05 7.82 -12.11
CA THR A 315 -22.03 6.74 -11.88
C THR A 315 -23.39 7.00 -12.54
N LYS A 316 -23.60 8.13 -13.22
CA LYS A 316 -24.87 8.42 -13.91
C LYS A 316 -25.06 7.57 -15.16
N PRO A 317 -26.33 7.28 -15.54
CA PRO A 317 -26.64 6.75 -16.86
C PRO A 317 -26.07 7.65 -17.96
N GLY A 318 -25.29 7.07 -18.88
CA GLY A 318 -24.69 7.81 -19.99
C GLY A 318 -23.46 8.65 -19.66
N ALA A 319 -22.86 8.47 -18.47
CA ALA A 319 -21.55 9.05 -18.16
C ALA A 319 -20.51 8.68 -19.24
N GLU A 320 -19.66 9.64 -19.61
CA GLU A 320 -18.60 9.41 -20.59
C GLU A 320 -17.51 8.49 -20.03
N ASP A 321 -16.78 7.84 -20.93
CA ASP A 321 -15.59 7.09 -20.57
C ASP A 321 -14.45 8.03 -20.15
N GLY A 322 -13.59 7.57 -19.25
CA GLY A 322 -12.48 8.38 -18.77
C GLY A 322 -11.55 7.65 -17.81
N GLY A 323 -10.50 8.36 -17.40
CA GLY A 323 -9.53 7.82 -16.43
C GLY A 323 -10.16 7.66 -15.04
N LEU A 324 -9.73 6.62 -14.33
CA LEU A 324 -10.13 6.36 -12.96
C LEU A 324 -9.92 7.58 -12.06
N ILE A 325 -10.94 7.96 -11.31
CA ILE A 325 -10.87 8.94 -10.24
C ILE A 325 -10.38 8.23 -8.98
N TYR A 326 -9.34 8.78 -8.35
CA TYR A 326 -8.76 8.23 -7.14
C TYR A 326 -9.24 9.00 -5.91
N GLY A 327 -9.67 8.26 -4.89
CA GLY A 327 -10.04 8.77 -3.58
C GLY A 327 -8.96 8.47 -2.54
N LEU A 328 -9.34 7.77 -1.47
CA LEU A 328 -8.38 7.19 -0.53
C LEU A 328 -7.92 5.84 -1.08
N ASP A 329 -6.61 5.62 -1.13
CA ASP A 329 -6.06 4.48 -1.88
C ASP A 329 -4.86 3.82 -1.19
N SER A 330 -4.36 4.38 -0.09
CA SER A 330 -3.24 3.76 0.65
C SER A 330 -3.67 2.56 1.49
N THR A 331 -2.73 1.64 1.68
CA THR A 331 -2.73 0.76 2.85
C THR A 331 -2.49 1.59 4.11
N TRP A 332 -3.18 1.26 5.20
CA TRP A 332 -3.08 1.99 6.47
C TRP A 332 -2.07 1.34 7.41
N THR A 333 -1.15 2.13 7.95
CA THR A 333 -0.27 1.69 9.03
C THR A 333 -1.04 1.76 10.34
N VAL A 334 -1.07 0.67 11.10
CA VAL A 334 -1.79 0.58 12.37
C VAL A 334 -0.83 0.70 13.55
N TRP A 335 -1.13 1.56 14.51
CA TRP A 335 -0.58 1.51 15.86
C TRP A 335 -1.67 1.12 16.85
N ARG A 336 -1.70 -0.16 17.21
CA ARG A 336 -2.52 -0.68 18.30
C ARG A 336 -1.69 -0.73 19.58
N GLN A 337 -2.26 -0.26 20.69
CA GLN A 337 -1.68 -0.39 22.01
C GLN A 337 -2.77 -0.75 23.02
N ASP A 338 -2.62 -1.94 23.60
CA ASP A 338 -3.27 -2.31 24.86
C ASP A 338 -2.28 -1.95 25.98
N VAL A 339 -2.58 -0.90 26.74
CA VAL A 339 -1.70 -0.35 27.79
C VAL A 339 -1.81 -1.16 29.08
N ASN A 340 -2.98 -1.72 29.35
CA ASN A 340 -3.24 -2.45 30.58
C ASN A 340 -2.94 -3.97 30.46
N GLY A 341 -2.76 -4.48 29.24
CA GLY A 341 -2.39 -5.86 28.93
C GLY A 341 -3.51 -6.88 29.11
N ASN A 342 -4.78 -6.45 29.14
CA ASN A 342 -5.92 -7.33 29.34
C ASN A 342 -6.37 -8.06 28.05
N GLY A 343 -5.76 -7.74 26.91
CA GLY A 343 -6.06 -8.31 25.60
C GLY A 343 -7.17 -7.61 24.83
N ASN A 344 -7.78 -6.57 25.38
CA ASN A 344 -8.88 -5.82 24.78
C ASN A 344 -8.47 -4.37 24.60
N ILE A 345 -9.13 -3.67 23.67
CA ILE A 345 -9.06 -2.22 23.52
C ILE A 345 -10.31 -1.64 24.18
N ASP A 346 -10.13 -0.90 25.28
CA ASP A 346 -11.23 -0.27 26.02
C ASP A 346 -11.16 1.26 25.91
N GLU A 347 -12.27 1.87 25.47
CA GLU A 347 -12.43 3.32 25.28
C GLU A 347 -12.25 4.13 26.59
N SER A 348 -12.46 3.49 27.74
CA SER A 348 -12.36 4.11 29.08
C SER A 348 -10.96 4.04 29.69
N SER A 349 -10.01 3.46 28.97
CA SER A 349 -8.64 3.22 29.42
C SER A 349 -7.62 4.13 28.70
N LEU A 350 -6.33 3.77 28.77
CA LEU A 350 -5.28 4.41 28.00
C LEU A 350 -4.95 3.65 26.70
N ASP A 351 -5.70 2.58 26.41
CA ASP A 351 -5.58 1.79 25.19
C ASP A 351 -5.94 2.65 23.97
N PHE A 352 -5.33 2.37 22.83
CA PHE A 352 -5.63 3.10 21.60
C PHE A 352 -5.37 2.29 20.33
N VAL A 353 -6.04 2.70 19.26
CA VAL A 353 -5.76 2.26 17.89
C VAL A 353 -5.69 3.50 17.00
N TYR A 354 -4.48 3.81 16.50
CA TYR A 354 -4.27 4.89 15.54
C TYR A 354 -3.97 4.34 14.15
N LEU A 355 -4.51 5.02 13.13
CA LEU A 355 -4.31 4.68 11.72
C LEU A 355 -3.57 5.83 11.02
N TYR A 356 -2.55 5.50 10.25
CA TYR A 356 -1.76 6.45 9.46
C TYR A 356 -1.85 6.06 7.98
N GLY A 357 -2.30 6.98 7.13
CA GLY A 357 -2.55 6.67 5.72
C GLY A 357 -2.58 7.90 4.84
N GLY A 358 -2.42 7.72 3.53
CA GLY A 358 -2.47 8.80 2.53
C GLY A 358 -3.43 8.51 1.39
N MET A 359 -3.44 9.38 0.39
CA MET A 359 -4.34 9.32 -0.77
C MET A 359 -3.73 8.62 -1.99
N ARG A 360 -2.41 8.35 -2.00
CA ARG A 360 -1.67 7.89 -3.19
C ARG A 360 -2.01 8.75 -4.42
N ARG A 361 -2.57 8.17 -5.48
CA ARG A 361 -2.97 8.89 -6.70
C ARG A 361 -4.12 9.86 -6.47
N GLY A 362 -4.90 9.71 -5.40
CA GLY A 362 -6.02 10.59 -5.07
C GLY A 362 -5.62 11.96 -4.54
N GLY A 363 -4.36 12.15 -4.12
CA GLY A 363 -3.92 13.44 -3.59
C GLY A 363 -2.60 13.37 -2.84
N ASN A 364 -2.26 14.47 -2.19
CA ASN A 364 -0.98 14.70 -1.55
C ASN A 364 -1.08 14.90 -0.02
N ASN A 365 -2.15 14.38 0.60
CA ASN A 365 -2.33 14.48 2.04
C ASN A 365 -2.03 13.14 2.75
N TYR A 366 -1.55 13.22 3.99
CA TYR A 366 -1.61 12.12 4.96
C TYR A 366 -2.57 12.46 6.10
N TYR A 367 -3.14 11.41 6.69
CA TYR A 367 -4.13 11.48 7.76
C TYR A 367 -3.67 10.64 8.95
N ILE A 368 -3.91 11.18 10.15
CA ILE A 368 -3.80 10.44 11.41
C ILE A 368 -5.21 10.32 11.98
N LEU A 369 -5.70 9.09 12.09
CA LEU A 369 -7.04 8.80 12.60
C LEU A 369 -6.97 8.05 13.92
N ASP A 370 -7.83 8.43 14.85
CA ASP A 370 -8.11 7.67 16.06
C ASP A 370 -9.28 6.71 15.80
N ALA A 371 -8.95 5.42 15.70
CA ALA A 371 -9.87 4.32 15.50
C ALA A 371 -10.10 3.50 16.79
N THR A 372 -9.65 3.97 17.96
CA THR A 372 -9.78 3.27 19.25
C THR A 372 -11.21 2.78 19.53
N ASN A 373 -12.19 3.55 19.06
CA ASN A 373 -13.61 3.33 19.31
C ASN A 373 -14.35 2.76 18.08
N ALA A 374 -13.62 2.21 17.09
CA ALA A 374 -14.22 1.73 15.84
C ALA A 374 -15.14 0.52 16.06
N TYR A 375 -14.87 -0.30 17.08
CA TYR A 375 -15.71 -1.46 17.40
C TYR A 375 -16.85 -1.12 18.38
N ALA A 376 -16.52 -0.65 19.60
CA ALA A 376 -17.50 -0.53 20.68
C ALA A 376 -18.51 0.60 20.46
N SER A 377 -18.05 1.85 20.28
CA SER A 377 -18.93 2.99 20.01
C SER A 377 -19.15 3.29 18.52
N ARG A 378 -18.45 2.61 17.61
CA ARG A 378 -18.49 2.82 16.15
C ARG A 378 -18.20 4.27 15.75
N THR A 379 -17.13 4.82 16.32
CA THR A 379 -16.66 6.19 16.04
C THR A 379 -15.20 6.20 15.60
N ILE A 380 -14.86 7.19 14.78
CA ILE A 380 -13.49 7.46 14.35
C ILE A 380 -13.26 8.97 14.34
N SER A 381 -12.07 9.44 14.72
CA SER A 381 -11.76 10.87 14.81
C SER A 381 -10.49 11.22 14.04
N GLU A 382 -10.47 12.40 13.42
CA GLU A 382 -9.28 12.91 12.74
C GLU A 382 -8.40 13.66 13.74
N LEU A 383 -7.20 13.14 14.00
CA LEU A 383 -6.23 13.74 14.93
C LEU A 383 -5.38 14.81 14.24
N ALA A 384 -4.97 14.57 13.00
CA ALA A 384 -4.18 15.50 12.21
C ALA A 384 -4.28 15.21 10.70
N VAL A 385 -4.07 16.26 9.91
CA VAL A 385 -3.89 16.18 8.46
C VAL A 385 -2.55 16.84 8.10
N LEU A 386 -1.72 16.11 7.37
CA LEU A 386 -0.51 16.64 6.76
C LEU A 386 -0.91 17.11 5.36
N GLU A 387 -1.31 18.38 5.24
CA GLU A 387 -1.81 18.95 3.99
C GLU A 387 -0.66 19.26 3.02
N GLY A 388 -0.59 18.52 1.93
CA GLY A 388 0.41 18.74 0.89
C GLY A 388 0.14 20.03 0.10
N GLY A 389 1.19 20.73 -0.30
CA GLY A 389 1.08 22.03 -0.97
C GLY A 389 1.12 23.23 -0.03
N THR A 390 1.18 23.01 1.30
CA THR A 390 1.28 24.09 2.29
C THR A 390 2.42 23.84 3.29
N GLY A 391 2.92 24.93 3.90
CA GLY A 391 3.92 24.85 4.99
C GLY A 391 5.16 24.01 4.65
N LYS A 392 5.55 23.11 5.58
CA LYS A 392 6.67 22.17 5.42
C LYS A 392 6.42 21.11 4.33
N PHE A 393 5.18 20.97 3.89
CA PHE A 393 4.73 20.02 2.88
C PHE A 393 4.44 20.70 1.53
N ALA A 394 4.93 21.93 1.31
CA ALA A 394 4.70 22.69 0.07
C ALA A 394 5.04 21.89 -1.20
N ASP A 395 6.15 21.13 -1.16
CA ASP A 395 6.60 20.29 -2.27
C ASP A 395 6.17 18.83 -2.13
N MET A 396 5.26 18.47 -1.22
CA MET A 396 4.77 17.09 -1.07
C MET A 396 4.01 16.65 -2.32
N GLY A 397 4.49 15.58 -2.96
CA GLY A 397 3.86 14.89 -4.08
C GLY A 397 2.67 14.04 -3.65
N GLN A 398 2.14 13.25 -4.57
CA GLN A 398 1.14 12.24 -4.26
C GLN A 398 1.65 11.28 -3.17
N THR A 399 0.83 10.99 -2.17
CA THR A 399 1.29 10.30 -0.94
C THR A 399 1.37 8.79 -1.10
N TRP A 400 2.36 8.35 -1.89
CA TRP A 400 2.61 6.93 -2.21
C TRP A 400 3.43 6.19 -1.16
N SER A 401 4.27 6.92 -0.40
CA SER A 401 5.13 6.35 0.65
C SER A 401 4.27 5.93 1.83
N GLU A 402 4.17 4.63 2.10
CA GLU A 402 3.46 4.16 3.28
C GLU A 402 4.18 4.64 4.56
N PRO A 403 3.47 5.21 5.55
CA PRO A 403 4.06 5.58 6.83
C PRO A 403 4.75 4.40 7.51
N GLN A 404 5.91 4.61 8.13
CA GLN A 404 6.61 3.57 8.89
C GLN A 404 6.84 4.02 10.32
N LEU A 405 6.22 3.32 11.27
CA LEU A 405 6.29 3.65 12.69
C LEU A 405 7.65 3.28 13.30
N ALA A 406 8.17 4.15 14.15
CA ALA A 406 9.41 3.91 14.89
C ALA A 406 9.37 4.60 16.25
N ILE A 407 10.19 4.12 17.18
CA ILE A 407 10.58 4.88 18.35
C ILE A 407 12.00 5.39 18.12
N ILE A 408 12.24 6.66 18.46
CA ILE A 408 13.54 7.31 18.33
C ILE A 408 13.94 7.93 19.67
N ARG A 409 15.23 8.15 19.89
CA ARG A 409 15.69 9.14 20.87
C ARG A 409 15.61 10.51 20.24
N TYR A 410 14.94 11.44 20.90
CA TYR A 410 14.82 12.83 20.51
C TYR A 410 15.07 13.71 21.74
N ASN A 411 16.17 14.47 21.70
CA ASN A 411 16.63 15.31 22.80
C ASN A 411 16.69 14.57 24.16
N GLY A 412 17.29 13.37 24.16
CA GLY A 412 17.43 12.50 25.34
C GLY A 412 16.16 11.76 25.78
N THR A 413 15.01 12.00 25.14
CA THR A 413 13.74 11.32 25.44
C THR A 413 13.30 10.41 24.31
N ALA A 414 12.50 9.40 24.62
CA ALA A 414 11.92 8.58 23.58
C ALA A 414 10.76 9.33 22.92
N ALA A 415 10.66 9.27 21.59
CA ALA A 415 9.56 9.84 20.83
C ALA A 415 9.04 8.78 19.84
N ALA A 416 7.73 8.63 19.78
CA ALA A 416 7.08 7.82 18.76
C ALA A 416 6.86 8.64 17.50
N VAL A 417 7.34 8.12 16.38
CA VAL A 417 7.32 8.80 15.09
C VAL A 417 6.82 7.88 14.00
N PHE A 418 6.35 8.46 12.90
CA PHE A 418 6.34 7.77 11.62
C PHE A 418 7.21 8.53 10.62
N ILE A 419 7.75 7.77 9.67
CA ILE A 419 8.68 8.28 8.65
C ILE A 419 8.05 8.05 7.28
N VAL A 420 8.10 9.08 6.42
CA VAL A 420 7.61 9.05 5.03
C VAL A 420 8.57 9.76 4.07
N GLY A 421 8.61 9.27 2.83
CA GLY A 421 9.12 10.04 1.69
C GLY A 421 8.14 11.12 1.25
N GLY A 422 8.65 12.10 0.48
CA GLY A 422 7.88 13.26 0.03
C GLY A 422 6.84 12.94 -1.04
N GLY A 423 6.80 11.72 -1.56
CA GLY A 423 5.76 11.25 -2.48
C GLY A 423 6.14 11.30 -3.95
N TYR A 424 5.15 11.04 -4.80
CA TYR A 424 5.28 10.90 -6.26
C TYR A 424 4.92 12.20 -6.99
N ASP A 425 5.78 12.66 -7.90
CA ASP A 425 5.45 13.72 -8.85
C ASP A 425 4.76 13.11 -10.09
N THR A 426 3.56 13.59 -10.43
CA THR A 426 2.80 13.10 -11.58
C THR A 426 3.48 13.37 -12.92
N VAL A 427 4.48 14.27 -12.99
CA VAL A 427 5.28 14.45 -14.20
C VAL A 427 5.95 13.13 -14.62
N TYR A 428 6.25 12.24 -13.68
CA TYR A 428 6.81 10.92 -13.96
C TYR A 428 5.88 9.98 -14.75
N ASP A 429 4.58 10.27 -14.84
CA ASP A 429 3.63 9.48 -15.66
C ASP A 429 3.92 9.65 -17.17
N SER A 430 4.49 10.79 -17.57
CA SER A 430 4.74 11.14 -18.98
C SER A 430 6.22 11.18 -19.37
N GLY A 431 7.13 10.92 -18.43
CA GLY A 431 8.57 10.96 -18.69
C GLY A 431 9.38 11.24 -17.44
N ARG A 432 10.50 11.96 -17.58
CA ARG A 432 11.30 12.47 -16.47
C ARG A 432 10.94 13.95 -16.23
N PRO A 433 11.06 14.46 -15.00
CA PRO A 433 10.89 15.89 -14.74
C PRO A 433 11.94 16.70 -15.50
N ASN A 434 11.51 17.79 -16.13
CA ASN A 434 12.40 18.70 -16.85
C ASN A 434 13.24 19.59 -15.92
N THR A 435 12.83 19.69 -14.65
CA THR A 435 13.46 20.52 -13.62
C THR A 435 13.61 19.72 -12.34
N LEU A 436 14.77 19.85 -11.69
CA LEU A 436 15.04 19.30 -10.36
C LEU A 436 15.24 20.46 -9.36
N PRO A 437 14.92 20.29 -8.07
CA PRO A 437 14.32 19.08 -7.49
C PRO A 437 12.88 18.86 -7.96
N ALA A 438 12.50 17.59 -8.12
CA ALA A 438 11.13 17.20 -8.43
C ALA A 438 10.23 17.37 -7.19
N LYS A 439 8.92 17.46 -7.41
CA LYS A 439 7.96 17.41 -6.31
C LYS A 439 8.11 16.08 -5.56
N GLY A 440 8.00 16.08 -4.25
CA GLY A 440 8.13 14.90 -3.40
C GLY A 440 9.57 14.42 -3.17
N ALA A 441 10.58 15.21 -3.52
CA ALA A 441 12.00 14.95 -3.23
C ALA A 441 12.39 15.31 -1.79
N GLN A 442 11.60 14.88 -0.80
CA GLN A 442 11.81 15.15 0.62
C GLN A 442 11.72 13.88 1.45
N VAL A 443 12.20 13.93 2.70
CA VAL A 443 12.00 12.89 3.71
C VAL A 443 11.57 13.56 5.01
N TYR A 444 10.60 12.98 5.71
CA TYR A 444 10.01 13.53 6.93
C TYR A 444 10.02 12.51 8.07
N ILE A 445 10.35 12.99 9.28
CA ILE A 445 10.16 12.29 10.55
C ILE A 445 9.13 13.10 11.34
N ILE A 446 7.98 12.49 11.60
CA ILE A 446 6.80 13.16 12.14
C ILE A 446 6.38 12.49 13.44
N ALA A 447 5.98 13.27 14.44
CA ALA A 447 5.43 12.76 15.69
C ALA A 447 4.15 11.94 15.40
N ALA A 448 4.16 10.65 15.79
CA ALA A 448 3.03 9.75 15.55
C ALA A 448 1.86 9.98 16.51
N ARG A 449 2.13 10.59 17.67
CA ARG A 449 1.13 10.92 18.68
C ARG A 449 1.56 12.15 19.46
N ALA A 450 0.63 12.70 20.24
CA ALA A 450 0.97 13.69 21.24
C ALA A 450 1.98 13.12 22.26
N PHE A 451 3.03 13.88 22.53
CA PHE A 451 4.10 13.53 23.46
C PHE A 451 4.59 14.78 24.20
N THR A 452 4.93 14.63 25.48
CA THR A 452 5.60 15.67 26.27
C THR A 452 6.92 15.10 26.79
N ASP A 453 8.02 15.75 26.45
CA ASP A 453 9.36 15.35 26.87
C ASP A 453 9.65 15.72 28.35
N ALA A 454 10.77 15.23 28.87
CA ALA A 454 11.20 15.44 30.25
C ALA A 454 11.54 16.92 30.57
N ASN A 455 11.74 17.75 29.55
CA ASN A 455 11.98 19.18 29.64
C ASN A 455 10.70 20.01 29.43
N ALA A 456 9.54 19.34 29.41
CA ALA A 456 8.21 19.92 29.15
C ALA A 456 8.01 20.50 27.74
N ASN A 457 8.85 20.14 26.76
CA ASN A 457 8.51 20.37 25.36
C ASN A 457 7.42 19.39 24.94
N SER A 458 6.39 19.87 24.27
CA SER A 458 5.30 19.01 23.80
C SER A 458 5.20 19.06 22.28
N TYR A 459 4.91 17.90 21.69
CA TYR A 459 4.59 17.71 20.28
C TYR A 459 3.17 17.17 20.19
N SER A 460 2.44 17.61 19.19
CA SER A 460 1.15 17.04 18.79
C SER A 460 1.36 15.94 17.76
N ALA A 461 0.36 15.07 17.57
CA ALA A 461 0.35 14.16 16.44
C ALA A 461 0.43 14.98 15.13
N GLY A 462 1.30 14.59 14.21
CA GLY A 462 1.50 15.30 12.94
C GLY A 462 2.59 16.39 12.97
N ASP A 463 3.16 16.72 14.13
CA ASP A 463 4.27 17.67 14.20
C ASP A 463 5.54 17.11 13.53
N VAL A 464 6.12 17.85 12.59
CA VAL A 464 7.39 17.49 11.95
C VAL A 464 8.54 17.72 12.93
N LEU A 465 9.17 16.63 13.37
CA LEU A 465 10.34 16.66 14.26
C LEU A 465 11.64 16.87 13.48
N TRP A 466 11.71 16.37 12.25
CA TRP A 466 12.84 16.55 11.34
C TRP A 466 12.42 16.33 9.91
N TRP A 467 13.00 17.08 8.96
CA TRP A 467 12.81 16.83 7.54
C TRP A 467 13.98 17.33 6.71
N ALA A 468 14.11 16.80 5.50
CA ALA A 468 15.16 17.23 4.58
C ALA A 468 14.67 17.38 3.14
N SER A 469 15.34 18.28 2.43
CA SER A 469 15.17 18.54 1.00
C SER A 469 16.48 19.10 0.42
N SER A 470 16.60 19.19 -0.90
CA SER A 470 17.74 19.89 -1.51
C SER A 470 17.62 21.42 -1.50
N ALA A 471 16.41 21.95 -1.40
CA ALA A 471 16.17 23.39 -1.29
C ALA A 471 16.75 23.98 0.00
N THR A 472 17.25 25.22 -0.08
CA THR A 472 17.63 25.99 1.11
C THR A 472 16.38 26.58 1.74
N VAL A 473 16.05 26.16 2.96
CA VAL A 473 14.92 26.69 3.74
C VAL A 473 15.47 27.46 4.92
N ASN A 474 15.30 28.78 4.90
CA ASN A 474 15.75 29.65 5.98
C ASN A 474 14.68 29.70 7.08
N ASN A 475 15.11 29.70 8.35
CA ASN A 475 14.28 29.84 9.55
C ASN A 475 13.40 28.62 9.93
N ASP A 476 13.71 27.42 9.44
CA ASP A 476 13.15 26.18 9.99
C ASP A 476 14.26 25.35 10.64
N THR A 477 14.26 25.26 11.97
CA THR A 477 15.27 24.49 12.73
C THR A 477 15.11 22.98 12.57
N THR A 478 13.97 22.52 12.05
CA THR A 478 13.70 21.10 11.76
C THR A 478 14.14 20.69 10.36
N HIS A 479 14.52 21.64 9.50
CA HIS A 479 14.96 21.39 8.13
C HIS A 479 16.47 21.11 8.06
N LYS A 480 16.84 20.15 7.19
CA LYS A 480 18.21 19.93 6.72
C LYS A 480 18.31 19.98 5.21
N GLN A 481 19.27 20.75 4.71
CA GLN A 481 19.58 20.79 3.28
C GLN A 481 20.46 19.59 2.90
N LEU A 482 19.95 18.72 2.03
CA LEU A 482 20.66 17.58 1.46
C LEU A 482 20.64 17.66 -0.07
N SER A 483 21.79 17.99 -0.67
CA SER A 483 21.90 18.22 -2.12
C SER A 483 21.46 17.04 -2.98
N ALA A 484 21.59 15.81 -2.47
CA ALA A 484 21.23 14.59 -3.19
C ALA A 484 19.71 14.36 -3.32
N LEU A 485 18.87 15.01 -2.50
CA LEU A 485 17.42 14.88 -2.55
C LEU A 485 16.83 15.70 -3.70
N GLN A 486 16.99 15.17 -4.92
CA GLN A 486 16.56 15.79 -6.18
C GLN A 486 15.33 15.11 -6.78
N TYR A 487 15.11 13.83 -6.50
CA TYR A 487 14.08 13.03 -7.16
C TYR A 487 12.97 12.65 -6.18
N SER A 488 11.74 12.49 -6.69
CA SER A 488 10.59 12.07 -5.90
C SER A 488 10.87 10.78 -5.12
N ILE A 489 10.30 10.67 -3.91
CA ILE A 489 10.46 9.52 -3.03
C ILE A 489 9.08 8.91 -2.74
N PRO A 490 8.54 8.09 -3.66
CA PRO A 490 7.27 7.38 -3.45
C PRO A 490 7.42 6.09 -2.66
N SER A 491 8.65 5.58 -2.53
CA SER A 491 8.95 4.39 -1.74
C SER A 491 8.70 4.65 -0.25
N SER A 492 8.10 3.69 0.43
CA SER A 492 8.18 3.60 1.89
C SER A 492 9.63 3.49 2.34
N VAL A 493 9.94 3.83 3.59
CA VAL A 493 11.28 3.64 4.16
C VAL A 493 11.46 2.24 4.72
N LYS A 494 12.69 1.72 4.76
CA LYS A 494 13.01 0.48 5.48
C LYS A 494 13.77 0.82 6.76
N LEU A 495 13.13 0.55 7.89
CA LEU A 495 13.67 0.81 9.22
C LEU A 495 14.66 -0.29 9.68
N VAL A 496 15.73 0.10 10.37
CA VAL A 496 16.75 -0.80 10.93
C VAL A 496 17.01 -0.47 12.40
N GLU A 497 16.97 -1.50 13.24
CA GLU A 497 17.32 -1.45 14.65
C GLU A 497 18.30 -2.61 14.86
N LEU A 498 19.56 -2.31 15.15
CA LEU A 498 20.71 -3.21 15.04
C LEU A 498 21.06 -3.95 16.34
N ASP A 499 20.74 -3.41 17.52
CA ASP A 499 21.33 -3.80 18.80
C ASP A 499 20.34 -4.37 19.84
N GLY A 500 19.04 -4.18 19.63
CA GLY A 500 17.91 -4.70 20.39
C GLY A 500 17.35 -3.74 21.41
N ASP A 501 17.72 -2.47 21.39
CA ASP A 501 17.30 -1.50 22.40
C ASP A 501 15.91 -0.91 22.20
N GLY A 502 15.27 -1.17 21.04
CA GLY A 502 13.93 -0.69 20.69
C GLY A 502 13.89 0.64 19.96
N TYR A 503 15.03 1.32 19.79
CA TYR A 503 15.15 2.59 19.08
C TYR A 503 15.61 2.39 17.64
N LEU A 504 15.17 3.26 16.74
CA LEU A 504 15.65 3.23 15.36
C LEU A 504 17.10 3.72 15.28
N ASP A 505 17.99 2.91 14.69
CA ASP A 505 19.37 3.31 14.42
C ASP A 505 19.50 4.03 13.10
N HIS A 506 18.93 3.47 12.04
CA HIS A 506 18.95 4.07 10.71
C HIS A 506 17.82 3.54 9.85
N PHE A 507 17.57 4.21 8.72
CA PHE A 507 16.61 3.75 7.73
C PHE A 507 17.11 3.99 6.31
N TYR A 508 16.63 3.14 5.39
CA TYR A 508 16.96 3.21 3.97
C TYR A 508 15.74 3.58 3.13
N VAL A 509 15.95 4.23 1.99
CA VAL A 509 14.88 4.52 1.02
C VAL A 509 15.43 4.64 -0.39
N GLY A 510 14.66 4.16 -1.38
CA GLY A 510 14.95 4.34 -2.81
C GLY A 510 14.18 5.54 -3.38
N ASP A 511 14.75 6.22 -4.39
CA ASP A 511 14.10 7.33 -5.08
C ASP A 511 13.86 7.09 -6.59
N MET A 512 13.15 8.01 -7.22
CA MET A 512 12.86 7.99 -8.66
C MET A 512 14.06 8.30 -9.56
N GLY A 513 15.21 8.70 -8.98
CA GLY A 513 16.48 8.88 -9.69
C GLY A 513 17.35 7.63 -9.68
N GLY A 514 16.88 6.54 -9.07
CA GLY A 514 17.62 5.31 -8.86
C GLY A 514 18.68 5.44 -7.77
N GLN A 515 18.52 6.34 -6.81
CA GLN A 515 19.38 6.45 -5.63
C GLN A 515 18.86 5.55 -4.51
N ILE A 516 19.79 5.08 -3.67
CA ILE A 516 19.49 4.48 -2.38
C ILE A 516 20.10 5.39 -1.32
N HIS A 517 19.27 5.87 -0.40
CA HIS A 517 19.68 6.68 0.73
C HIS A 517 19.69 5.86 2.03
N ARG A 518 20.62 6.17 2.94
CA ARG A 518 20.65 5.77 4.35
C ARG A 518 20.67 7.01 5.23
N PHE A 519 19.87 7.01 6.29
CA PHE A 519 19.82 8.10 7.27
C PHE A 519 20.11 7.53 8.64
N ASP A 520 21.20 7.97 9.26
CA ASP A 520 21.68 7.48 10.55
C ASP A 520 21.21 8.37 11.68
N LEU A 521 20.46 7.82 12.63
CA LEU A 521 19.99 8.56 13.79
C LEU A 521 21.11 8.70 14.82
N ASN A 522 21.32 9.93 15.26
CA ASN A 522 22.21 10.24 16.36
C ASN A 522 21.46 10.03 17.69
N TYR A 523 21.77 8.95 18.40
CA TYR A 523 21.16 8.64 19.70
C TYR A 523 21.40 9.74 20.75
N ALA A 524 22.48 10.52 20.63
CA ALA A 524 22.86 11.59 21.54
C ALA A 524 22.41 12.99 21.07
N ASN A 525 21.45 13.08 20.15
CA ASN A 525 20.99 14.35 19.59
C ASN A 525 20.41 15.29 20.65
N SER A 526 20.51 16.59 20.36
CA SER A 526 19.88 17.68 21.11
C SER A 526 18.55 18.14 20.50
N GLY A 527 17.98 17.35 19.59
CA GLY A 527 16.78 17.64 18.81
C GLY A 527 17.04 17.62 17.31
N ALA A 528 16.21 18.32 16.54
CA ALA A 528 16.22 18.25 15.08
C ALA A 528 17.54 18.65 14.42
N THR A 529 18.31 19.57 15.03
CA THR A 529 19.52 20.11 14.41
C THR A 529 20.63 19.08 14.22
N ASP A 530 20.61 17.99 14.97
CA ASP A 530 21.62 16.93 14.94
C ASP A 530 21.00 15.54 15.08
N LEU A 531 19.69 15.42 14.75
CA LEU A 531 18.96 14.16 14.82
C LEU A 531 19.54 13.09 13.90
N ILE A 532 19.97 13.48 12.69
CA ILE A 532 20.62 12.59 11.72
C ILE A 532 22.10 12.95 11.65
N SER A 533 22.99 11.96 11.79
CA SER A 533 24.44 12.17 11.90
C SER A 533 25.17 12.28 10.56
N ASN A 534 24.65 11.66 9.49
CA ASN A 534 25.27 11.63 8.17
C ASN A 534 24.65 12.68 7.20
N VAL A 535 24.56 13.94 7.65
CA VAL A 535 23.89 15.06 6.94
C VAL A 535 24.86 16.08 6.32
N GLY A 536 25.78 15.61 5.49
CA GLY A 536 26.66 16.42 4.63
C GLY A 536 26.42 16.23 3.13
N THR A 537 27.38 16.64 2.29
CA THR A 537 27.26 16.47 0.83
C THR A 537 27.42 14.99 0.46
N ASP A 538 26.35 14.39 -0.06
CA ASP A 538 26.26 12.98 -0.47
C ASP A 538 26.44 11.92 0.64
N GLU A 539 26.51 12.32 1.92
CA GLU A 539 26.71 11.40 3.06
C GLU A 539 25.54 10.44 3.33
N THR A 540 24.36 10.71 2.75
CA THR A 540 23.22 9.79 2.83
C THR A 540 23.18 8.81 1.66
N VAL A 541 23.94 9.00 0.58
CA VAL A 541 23.78 8.21 -0.65
C VAL A 541 24.65 6.96 -0.63
N VAL A 542 24.03 5.80 -0.59
CA VAL A 542 24.73 4.50 -0.65
C VAL A 542 25.05 4.10 -2.09
N ALA A 543 24.11 4.33 -3.00
CA ALA A 543 24.24 3.97 -4.41
C ALA A 543 23.47 4.91 -5.33
N ARG A 544 23.97 5.06 -6.57
CA ARG A 544 23.33 5.71 -7.71
C ARG A 544 23.26 4.71 -8.87
N LEU A 545 22.08 4.15 -9.09
CA LEU A 545 21.83 3.02 -10.00
C LEU A 545 20.94 3.38 -11.20
N GLY A 546 20.45 4.63 -11.24
CA GLY A 546 19.65 5.19 -12.33
C GLY A 546 20.24 6.48 -12.89
N VAL A 547 19.39 7.41 -13.31
CA VAL A 547 19.78 8.69 -13.92
C VAL A 547 20.66 9.55 -13.02
N SER A 548 20.54 9.40 -11.69
CA SER A 548 21.37 10.09 -10.71
C SER A 548 22.88 9.79 -10.84
N ALA A 549 23.24 8.67 -11.47
CA ALA A 549 24.63 8.25 -11.63
C ALA A 549 25.39 9.02 -12.72
N VAL A 550 24.68 9.73 -13.61
CA VAL A 550 25.26 10.42 -14.77
C VAL A 550 24.78 11.86 -14.88
N ALA A 551 25.62 12.74 -15.43
CA ALA A 551 25.30 14.15 -15.57
C ALA A 551 24.95 14.53 -17.02
N GLY A 552 23.99 15.44 -17.19
CA GLY A 552 23.71 16.14 -18.44
C GLY A 552 23.31 15.21 -19.60
N ASN A 553 23.91 15.42 -20.77
CA ASN A 553 23.52 14.75 -22.03
C ASN A 553 23.81 13.24 -22.07
N ALA A 554 24.39 12.65 -21.02
CA ALA A 554 24.63 11.22 -20.91
C ALA A 554 23.39 10.44 -20.41
N ILE A 555 22.33 11.14 -19.97
CA ILE A 555 21.12 10.46 -19.51
C ILE A 555 20.33 9.92 -20.70
N THR A 556 20.12 8.61 -20.72
CA THR A 556 19.28 7.89 -21.70
C THR A 556 18.10 7.25 -20.99
N ASP A 557 17.05 6.88 -21.73
CA ASP A 557 15.89 6.20 -21.13
C ASP A 557 16.29 4.81 -20.58
N SER A 558 17.29 4.15 -21.18
CA SER A 558 17.78 2.84 -20.72
C SER A 558 18.31 2.81 -19.28
N ILE A 559 18.72 3.96 -18.74
CA ILE A 559 19.22 4.08 -17.36
C ILE A 559 18.21 4.75 -16.42
N ASP A 560 16.98 5.02 -16.87
CA ASP A 560 15.92 5.65 -16.08
C ASP A 560 15.25 4.67 -15.10
N ARG A 561 16.09 4.02 -14.30
CA ARG A 561 15.69 3.08 -13.26
C ARG A 561 15.12 3.83 -12.08
N ARG A 562 13.86 3.55 -11.78
CA ARG A 562 13.07 4.19 -10.72
C ARG A 562 12.75 3.18 -9.63
N PHE A 563 12.89 3.57 -8.36
CA PHE A 563 12.52 2.73 -7.23
C PHE A 563 11.17 3.17 -6.64
N PHE A 564 10.17 2.30 -6.76
CA PHE A 564 8.83 2.51 -6.19
C PHE A 564 8.62 1.78 -4.85
N TYR A 565 9.38 0.73 -4.59
CA TYR A 565 9.24 -0.13 -3.42
C TYR A 565 10.42 0.03 -2.48
N PRO A 566 10.22 -0.16 -1.16
CA PRO A 566 11.31 -0.11 -0.19
C PRO A 566 12.35 -1.21 -0.47
N PRO A 567 13.62 -0.94 -0.13
CA PRO A 567 14.62 -2.00 -0.10
C PRO A 567 14.30 -3.04 0.98
N SER A 568 14.67 -4.29 0.74
CA SER A 568 14.84 -5.29 1.78
C SER A 568 16.21 -5.14 2.40
N VAL A 569 16.31 -5.17 3.72
CA VAL A 569 17.57 -4.93 4.42
C VAL A 569 17.76 -5.96 5.53
N ALA A 570 18.94 -6.59 5.58
CA ALA A 570 19.31 -7.55 6.62
C ALA A 570 20.77 -7.39 7.05
N LYS A 571 21.05 -7.57 8.35
CA LYS A 571 22.42 -7.68 8.84
C LYS A 571 23.00 -9.03 8.44
N MET A 572 24.16 -9.02 7.81
CA MET A 572 24.79 -10.20 7.23
C MET A 572 26.30 -10.21 7.50
N ARG A 573 26.88 -11.40 7.47
CA ARG A 573 28.34 -11.56 7.43
C ARG A 573 28.79 -11.60 5.98
N CYS A 574 29.49 -10.56 5.55
CA CYS A 574 29.90 -10.32 4.17
C CYS A 574 31.44 -10.47 4.06
N PRO A 575 32.02 -10.53 2.85
CA PRO A 575 33.44 -10.81 2.69
C PRO A 575 34.40 -9.86 3.44
N GLN A 576 34.03 -8.58 3.59
CA GLN A 576 34.84 -7.58 4.33
C GLN A 576 34.46 -7.43 5.81
N GLY A 577 33.58 -8.29 6.35
CA GLY A 577 33.07 -8.18 7.72
C GLY A 577 31.55 -8.08 7.79
N PHE A 578 31.01 -7.46 8.82
CA PHE A 578 29.57 -7.23 8.89
C PHE A 578 29.13 -6.19 7.87
N CYS A 579 28.01 -6.44 7.20
CA CYS A 579 27.38 -5.49 6.31
C CYS A 579 25.85 -5.56 6.43
N MET A 580 25.20 -4.50 5.98
CA MET A 580 23.78 -4.51 5.65
C MET A 580 23.67 -5.00 4.21
N GLY A 581 23.07 -6.17 4.03
CA GLY A 581 22.62 -6.63 2.71
C GLY A 581 21.37 -5.87 2.32
N ILE A 582 21.38 -5.25 1.15
CA ILE A 582 20.31 -4.38 0.63
C ILE A 582 19.83 -4.96 -0.69
N ALA A 583 18.62 -5.50 -0.75
CA ALA A 583 17.98 -5.90 -1.99
C ALA A 583 16.97 -4.84 -2.44
N ILE A 584 16.99 -4.46 -3.71
CA ILE A 584 16.03 -3.51 -4.29
C ILE A 584 15.98 -3.71 -5.81
N GLY A 585 14.86 -3.41 -6.46
CA GLY A 585 14.79 -3.45 -7.92
C GLY A 585 13.97 -2.34 -8.51
N SER A 586 14.27 -2.03 -9.77
CA SER A 586 13.66 -0.96 -10.52
C SER A 586 12.44 -1.45 -11.31
N GLY A 587 11.52 -0.52 -11.57
CA GLY A 587 10.33 -0.79 -12.36
C GLY A 587 9.49 0.47 -12.55
N TRP A 588 9.32 0.95 -13.78
CA TRP A 588 8.39 2.05 -14.07
C TRP A 588 6.92 1.63 -13.88
N ARG A 589 6.43 1.72 -12.64
CA ARG A 589 5.09 1.25 -12.24
C ARG A 589 3.94 1.93 -12.99
N SER A 590 4.05 3.22 -13.32
CA SER A 590 3.03 3.95 -14.08
C SER A 590 3.04 3.68 -15.59
N ASN A 591 4.08 3.04 -16.11
CA ASN A 591 4.16 2.55 -17.49
C ASN A 591 4.63 1.08 -17.50
N PRO A 592 3.78 0.13 -17.07
CA PRO A 592 4.16 -1.27 -16.89
C PRO A 592 4.54 -1.97 -18.20
N LEU A 593 4.18 -1.40 -19.36
CA LEU A 593 4.51 -1.92 -20.70
C LEU A 593 5.75 -1.26 -21.31
N ASP A 594 6.40 -0.31 -20.61
CA ASP A 594 7.60 0.34 -21.12
C ASP A 594 8.74 -0.66 -21.29
N THR A 595 9.40 -0.60 -22.44
CA THR A 595 10.58 -1.42 -22.80
C THR A 595 11.84 -0.57 -22.99
N SER A 596 11.74 0.75 -22.80
CA SER A 596 12.86 1.67 -23.02
C SER A 596 13.87 1.65 -21.88
N VAL A 597 13.40 1.41 -20.64
CA VAL A 597 14.25 1.29 -19.44
C VAL A 597 14.83 -0.13 -19.33
N ALA A 598 16.15 -0.24 -19.12
CA ALA A 598 16.80 -1.52 -18.83
C ALA A 598 16.69 -1.81 -17.32
N GLU A 599 15.55 -2.33 -16.90
CA GLU A 599 15.22 -2.60 -15.50
C GLU A 599 16.16 -3.65 -14.86
N LYS A 600 16.43 -3.50 -13.57
CA LYS A 600 17.36 -4.37 -12.84
C LYS A 600 16.92 -4.60 -11.40
N VAL A 601 17.30 -5.77 -10.86
CA VAL A 601 17.31 -6.06 -9.43
C VAL A 601 18.75 -6.01 -8.93
N TYR A 602 18.94 -5.48 -7.74
CA TYR A 602 20.24 -5.29 -7.10
C TYR A 602 20.26 -5.95 -5.73
N PHE A 603 21.41 -6.52 -5.38
CA PHE A 603 21.76 -6.90 -4.02
C PHE A 603 23.07 -6.20 -3.67
N LEU A 604 23.07 -5.26 -2.74
CA LEU A 604 24.25 -4.48 -2.35
C LEU A 604 24.69 -4.82 -0.93
N MET A 605 25.95 -4.55 -0.63
CA MET A 605 26.57 -4.73 0.67
C MET A 605 27.05 -3.38 1.18
N ASP A 606 26.34 -2.82 2.14
CA ASP A 606 26.69 -1.59 2.83
C ASP A 606 27.39 -1.91 4.16
N TYR A 607 28.70 -1.69 4.26
CA TYR A 607 29.45 -1.97 5.50
C TYR A 607 29.72 -0.72 6.35
N GLU A 608 29.35 0.46 5.86
CA GLU A 608 29.59 1.72 6.55
C GLU A 608 28.91 1.80 7.94
N PRO A 609 27.72 1.20 8.18
CA PRO A 609 27.15 1.12 9.53
C PRO A 609 28.02 0.38 10.56
N PHE A 610 29.01 -0.41 10.12
CA PHE A 610 29.83 -1.25 11.01
C PHE A 610 31.28 -0.81 11.14
N ASP A 611 31.83 -0.14 10.12
CA ASP A 611 33.21 0.33 10.14
C ASP A 611 33.36 1.84 10.38
N GLY A 612 32.25 2.59 10.38
CA GLY A 612 32.21 4.02 10.66
C GLY A 612 32.90 4.88 9.59
N ASN A 613 33.24 4.30 8.42
CA ASN A 613 33.86 5.04 7.34
C ASN A 613 32.80 5.70 6.44
N LEU A 614 32.37 6.90 6.84
CA LEU A 614 31.38 7.71 6.12
C LEU A 614 31.86 8.23 4.74
N ASN A 615 33.11 7.94 4.34
CA ASN A 615 33.69 8.40 3.07
C ASN A 615 33.85 7.27 2.05
N ARG A 616 33.02 6.23 2.14
CA ARG A 616 33.06 5.14 1.17
C ARG A 616 32.55 5.60 -0.19
N THR A 617 33.15 5.11 -1.27
CA THR A 617 32.71 5.45 -2.62
C THR A 617 31.27 4.98 -2.85
N ILE A 618 30.44 5.92 -3.32
CA ILE A 618 29.06 5.70 -3.75
C ILE A 618 29.07 4.67 -4.89
N LEU A 619 28.27 3.61 -4.74
CA LEU A 619 28.19 2.54 -5.73
C LEU A 619 27.43 3.01 -6.98
N THR A 620 27.92 2.62 -8.15
CA THR A 620 27.23 2.81 -9.44
C THR A 620 27.37 1.56 -10.30
N ASP A 621 26.56 1.42 -11.36
CA ASP A 621 26.71 0.33 -12.33
C ASP A 621 28.12 0.25 -12.95
N LEU A 622 28.89 1.33 -12.91
CA LEU A 622 30.25 1.44 -13.46
C LEU A 622 31.34 1.50 -12.38
N SER A 623 30.98 1.31 -11.12
CA SER A 623 31.92 1.34 -9.99
C SER A 623 32.96 0.24 -10.12
N THR A 624 34.23 0.60 -9.94
CA THR A 624 35.36 -0.33 -10.02
C THR A 624 36.35 -0.05 -8.90
N TYR A 625 36.87 -1.14 -8.34
CA TYR A 625 37.96 -1.13 -7.36
C TYR A 625 39.25 -1.58 -8.05
N THR A 626 40.35 -0.89 -7.80
CA THR A 626 41.68 -1.33 -8.27
C THR A 626 42.40 -2.01 -7.12
N ASP A 627 42.75 -3.29 -7.29
CA ASP A 627 43.49 -4.05 -6.28
C ASP A 627 44.97 -3.64 -6.21
N ASP A 628 45.70 -4.15 -5.20
CA ASP A 628 47.13 -3.89 -5.00
C ASP A 628 48.00 -4.38 -6.18
N GLY A 629 47.47 -5.27 -7.02
CA GLY A 629 48.10 -5.77 -8.24
C GLY A 629 47.82 -4.91 -9.48
N GLY A 630 46.99 -3.87 -9.36
CA GLY A 630 46.57 -2.99 -10.46
C GLY A 630 45.42 -3.55 -11.31
N ASN A 631 44.74 -4.61 -10.88
CA ASN A 631 43.58 -5.15 -11.59
C ASN A 631 42.32 -4.35 -11.23
N SER A 632 41.55 -3.97 -12.24
CA SER A 632 40.25 -3.34 -12.06
C SER A 632 39.17 -4.41 -11.88
N ILE A 633 38.44 -4.33 -10.77
CA ILE A 633 37.37 -5.24 -10.37
C ILE A 633 36.07 -4.46 -10.35
N THR A 634 35.03 -4.97 -11.03
CA THR A 634 33.69 -4.39 -10.95
C THR A 634 33.11 -4.56 -9.56
N GLU A 635 32.69 -3.46 -8.91
CA GLU A 635 32.15 -3.51 -7.54
C GLU A 635 30.69 -4.02 -7.52
N ILE A 636 29.93 -3.85 -8.60
CA ILE A 636 28.60 -4.46 -8.79
C ILE A 636 28.68 -5.53 -9.88
N ALA A 637 28.76 -6.81 -9.48
CA ALA A 637 28.90 -7.92 -10.41
C ALA A 637 27.55 -8.26 -11.10
N PRO A 638 27.48 -8.33 -12.44
CA PRO A 638 26.27 -8.81 -13.11
C PRO A 638 26.08 -10.32 -12.88
N VAL A 639 24.84 -10.74 -12.66
CA VAL A 639 24.43 -12.14 -12.54
C VAL A 639 23.46 -12.52 -13.65
N THR A 640 23.34 -13.81 -13.92
CA THR A 640 22.45 -14.36 -14.97
C THR A 640 21.31 -15.17 -14.38
N LYS A 641 20.25 -15.39 -15.17
CA LYS A 641 19.11 -16.25 -14.79
C LYS A 641 19.46 -17.73 -14.99
N GLN A 642 19.00 -18.59 -14.09
CA GLN A 642 19.09 -20.06 -14.16
C GLN A 642 17.71 -20.63 -13.80
N THR A 643 17.23 -21.68 -14.49
CA THR A 643 15.93 -22.32 -14.21
C THR A 643 16.08 -23.67 -13.50
N ASN A 644 17.28 -24.22 -13.46
CA ASN A 644 17.57 -25.48 -12.77
C ASN A 644 18.46 -25.24 -11.54
N ALA A 645 17.94 -25.53 -10.35
CA ALA A 645 18.65 -25.38 -9.08
C ALA A 645 19.97 -26.19 -9.04
N ASP A 646 20.00 -27.39 -9.63
CA ASP A 646 21.18 -28.27 -9.68
C ASP A 646 22.32 -27.71 -10.54
N GLN A 647 22.02 -26.69 -11.34
CA GLN A 647 22.97 -26.05 -12.27
C GLN A 647 23.37 -24.64 -11.82
N LEU A 648 23.08 -24.25 -10.56
CA LEU A 648 23.53 -22.99 -10.00
C LEU A 648 25.06 -22.98 -9.83
N ALA A 649 25.72 -22.04 -10.51
CA ALA A 649 27.17 -21.88 -10.39
C ALA A 649 27.54 -21.05 -9.15
N ALA A 650 28.39 -21.62 -8.29
CA ALA A 650 28.98 -20.91 -7.16
C ALA A 650 29.75 -19.65 -7.61
N SER A 651 29.64 -18.60 -6.81
CA SER A 651 30.35 -17.35 -7.01
C SER A 651 31.83 -17.49 -6.67
N SER A 652 32.70 -17.04 -7.57
CA SER A 652 34.14 -16.84 -7.32
C SER A 652 34.49 -15.35 -7.20
N ALA A 653 33.51 -14.53 -6.81
CA ALA A 653 33.66 -13.08 -6.73
C ALA A 653 34.78 -12.66 -5.76
N SER A 654 35.54 -11.64 -6.14
CA SER A 654 36.53 -11.01 -5.26
C SER A 654 35.86 -10.41 -4.03
N ASN A 655 36.59 -10.34 -2.90
CA ASN A 655 36.16 -9.62 -1.70
C ASN A 655 35.93 -8.11 -1.96
N ALA A 656 36.43 -7.58 -3.08
CA ALA A 656 36.17 -6.22 -3.53
C ALA A 656 34.76 -6.01 -4.12
N VAL A 657 34.03 -7.09 -4.46
CA VAL A 657 32.64 -7.00 -4.90
C VAL A 657 31.79 -6.52 -3.72
N ARG A 658 31.03 -5.45 -3.96
CA ARG A 658 30.14 -4.79 -2.99
C ARG A 658 28.66 -4.89 -3.41
N GLY A 659 28.35 -5.57 -4.50
CA GLY A 659 26.99 -5.88 -4.87
C GLY A 659 26.88 -6.74 -6.12
N PHE A 660 25.65 -7.09 -6.45
CA PHE A 660 25.25 -7.88 -7.60
C PHE A 660 24.09 -7.20 -8.32
N SER A 661 23.98 -7.39 -9.62
CA SER A 661 22.84 -6.91 -10.41
C SER A 661 22.31 -7.97 -11.37
N LEU A 662 20.99 -8.12 -11.43
CA LEU A 662 20.29 -8.96 -12.38
C LEU A 662 19.50 -8.07 -13.34
N ALA A 663 19.74 -8.21 -14.65
CA ALA A 663 18.89 -7.57 -15.65
C ALA A 663 17.51 -8.25 -15.71
N LEU A 664 16.46 -7.43 -15.67
CA LEU A 664 15.10 -7.87 -15.93
C LEU A 664 14.80 -7.79 -17.43
N GLY A 665 13.90 -8.65 -17.88
CA GLY A 665 13.52 -8.81 -19.28
C GLY A 665 14.20 -10.00 -19.93
N GLY A 666 13.92 -10.20 -21.22
CA GLY A 666 14.46 -11.29 -22.03
C GLY A 666 13.66 -11.54 -23.29
N SER A 667 14.01 -12.58 -24.03
CA SER A 667 13.23 -13.05 -25.19
C SER A 667 11.87 -13.57 -24.74
N GLY A 668 10.77 -12.93 -25.18
CA GLY A 668 9.40 -13.32 -24.84
C GLY A 668 8.69 -12.44 -23.81
N TYR A 669 9.42 -11.53 -23.14
CA TYR A 669 8.91 -10.62 -22.10
C TYR A 669 9.89 -9.45 -21.86
N SER A 670 9.92 -8.51 -22.81
CA SER A 670 10.89 -7.40 -22.83
C SER A 670 10.63 -6.30 -21.78
N ALA A 671 9.41 -6.20 -21.25
CA ALA A 671 8.99 -5.17 -20.29
C ALA A 671 8.92 -5.69 -18.84
N GLU A 672 9.79 -6.62 -18.43
CA GLU A 672 9.78 -7.15 -17.07
C GLU A 672 10.27 -6.11 -16.04
N LYS A 673 9.55 -5.98 -14.92
CA LYS A 673 9.78 -4.96 -13.88
C LYS A 673 9.68 -5.57 -12.49
N MET A 674 10.43 -5.04 -11.54
CA MET A 674 10.26 -5.38 -10.13
C MET A 674 8.82 -5.03 -9.70
N LEU A 675 8.13 -5.98 -9.05
CA LEU A 675 6.84 -5.71 -8.43
C LEU A 675 6.84 -6.21 -6.98
N GLY A 676 6.64 -5.28 -6.05
CA GLY A 676 6.71 -5.53 -4.61
C GLY A 676 8.10 -5.33 -4.03
N SER A 677 8.17 -5.38 -2.70
CA SER A 677 9.42 -5.33 -1.96
C SER A 677 10.09 -6.71 -1.95
N PRO A 678 11.42 -6.81 -2.12
CA PRO A 678 12.11 -8.09 -1.96
C PRO A 678 12.14 -8.55 -0.50
N LEU A 679 12.47 -9.82 -0.28
CA LEU A 679 12.59 -10.45 1.02
C LEU A 679 13.95 -11.12 1.17
N ILE A 680 14.73 -10.73 2.18
CA ILE A 680 15.99 -11.41 2.52
C ILE A 680 15.74 -12.35 3.70
N ILE A 681 15.92 -13.66 3.48
CA ILE A 681 15.86 -14.70 4.52
C ILE A 681 17.07 -15.62 4.37
N SER A 682 17.77 -15.90 5.48
CA SER A 682 18.94 -16.81 5.50
C SER A 682 20.01 -16.47 4.46
N GLY A 683 20.17 -15.16 4.16
CA GLY A 683 21.11 -14.67 3.15
C GLY A 683 20.67 -14.83 1.70
N THR A 684 19.51 -15.43 1.44
CA THR A 684 18.87 -15.53 0.13
C THR A 684 17.84 -14.42 -0.02
N THR A 685 17.89 -13.72 -1.16
CA THR A 685 16.91 -12.72 -1.57
C THR A 685 15.85 -13.38 -2.43
N LEU A 686 14.60 -13.23 -2.07
CA LEU A 686 13.42 -13.62 -2.83
C LEU A 686 12.73 -12.38 -3.37
N PHE A 687 12.29 -12.40 -4.62
CA PHE A 687 11.59 -11.27 -5.22
C PHE A 687 10.67 -11.70 -6.35
N SER A 688 9.61 -10.92 -6.56
CA SER A 688 8.69 -11.09 -7.67
C SER A 688 8.83 -9.98 -8.70
N THR A 689 8.54 -10.33 -9.96
CA THR A 689 8.46 -9.38 -11.06
C THR A 689 7.10 -9.47 -11.74
N TYR A 690 6.75 -8.40 -12.43
CA TYR A 690 5.64 -8.36 -13.37
C TYR A 690 6.20 -8.24 -14.79
N TYR A 691 5.58 -8.92 -15.73
CA TYR A 691 5.82 -8.74 -17.15
C TYR A 691 4.58 -9.03 -17.96
N ARG A 692 4.55 -8.58 -19.22
CA ARG A 692 3.54 -9.03 -20.18
C ARG A 692 4.18 -10.01 -21.17
N PRO A 693 3.65 -11.23 -21.32
CA PRO A 693 4.11 -12.15 -22.35
C PRO A 693 3.93 -11.57 -23.76
N ASP A 694 4.86 -11.84 -24.68
CA ASP A 694 4.76 -11.41 -26.07
C ASP A 694 3.58 -12.10 -26.80
N ASN A 695 2.90 -11.36 -27.68
CA ASN A 695 1.73 -11.85 -28.42
C ASN A 695 2.11 -12.87 -29.49
N ASN A 696 1.92 -14.16 -29.20
CA ASN A 696 2.08 -15.24 -30.19
C ASN A 696 0.84 -15.40 -31.12
N GLY A 697 0.35 -14.30 -31.70
CA GLY A 697 -0.48 -14.32 -32.91
C GLY A 697 -1.95 -14.77 -32.81
N GLN A 698 -2.64 -14.58 -31.68
CA GLN A 698 -4.10 -14.75 -31.61
C GLN A 698 -4.78 -13.38 -31.77
N ASP A 699 -5.43 -13.14 -32.91
CA ASP A 699 -6.36 -12.03 -33.16
C ASP A 699 -7.63 -12.23 -32.31
N GLN A 700 -7.54 -12.00 -31.01
CA GLN A 700 -8.70 -11.92 -30.13
C GLN A 700 -8.71 -10.54 -29.48
N CYS A 701 -9.82 -9.81 -29.60
CA CYS A 701 -10.10 -8.58 -28.84
C CYS A 701 -10.38 -8.92 -27.36
N VAL A 702 -9.48 -9.64 -26.72
CA VAL A 702 -9.51 -9.94 -25.29
C VAL A 702 -8.43 -9.12 -24.60
N MET A 703 -8.76 -8.51 -23.46
CA MET A 703 -7.74 -7.91 -22.61
C MET A 703 -6.76 -9.01 -22.18
N GLN A 704 -5.49 -8.82 -22.47
CA GLN A 704 -4.46 -9.76 -22.04
C GLN A 704 -3.94 -9.35 -20.67
N GLU A 705 -4.02 -10.27 -19.73
CA GLU A 705 -3.44 -10.12 -18.41
C GLU A 705 -1.92 -10.14 -18.45
N GLY A 706 -1.29 -9.43 -17.52
CA GLY A 706 0.13 -9.63 -17.26
C GLY A 706 0.39 -10.97 -16.57
N ALA A 707 1.66 -11.29 -16.43
CA ALA A 707 2.15 -12.47 -15.73
C ALA A 707 3.18 -12.08 -14.67
N ALA A 708 3.35 -12.95 -13.68
CA ALA A 708 4.37 -12.82 -12.65
C ALA A 708 5.46 -13.88 -12.78
N ALA A 709 6.65 -13.54 -12.30
CA ALA A 709 7.72 -14.51 -12.03
C ALA A 709 8.29 -14.29 -10.62
N VAL A 710 8.77 -15.37 -10.04
CA VAL A 710 9.42 -15.39 -8.71
C VAL A 710 10.84 -15.89 -8.86
N TYR A 711 11.76 -15.22 -8.19
CA TYR A 711 13.19 -15.49 -8.26
C TYR A 711 13.78 -15.65 -6.87
N SER A 712 14.87 -16.42 -6.77
CA SER A 712 15.77 -16.41 -5.62
C SER A 712 17.20 -16.06 -6.03
N PHE A 713 17.90 -15.33 -5.17
CA PHE A 713 19.30 -14.98 -5.37
C PHE A 713 20.06 -15.02 -4.05
N ASN A 714 21.13 -15.81 -4.00
CA ASN A 714 22.07 -15.83 -2.89
C ASN A 714 23.42 -15.27 -3.38
N PRO A 715 24.07 -14.33 -2.68
CA PRO A 715 25.36 -13.77 -3.09
C PRO A 715 26.51 -14.80 -3.14
N ALA A 716 26.33 -16.00 -2.58
CA ALA A 716 27.23 -17.13 -2.77
C ALA A 716 27.17 -17.73 -4.19
N ASN A 717 26.17 -17.36 -5.00
CA ASN A 717 25.99 -17.84 -6.37
C ASN A 717 26.26 -16.71 -7.38
N SER A 718 26.70 -17.09 -8.58
CA SER A 718 26.88 -16.16 -9.72
C SER A 718 25.62 -16.00 -10.59
N GLN A 719 24.52 -16.62 -10.17
CA GLN A 719 23.26 -16.71 -10.89
C GLN A 719 22.08 -16.57 -9.93
N ALA A 720 20.98 -16.01 -10.43
CA ALA A 720 19.68 -16.00 -9.78
C ALA A 720 18.83 -17.16 -10.33
N LEU A 721 18.15 -17.89 -9.45
CA LEU A 721 17.25 -18.97 -9.80
C LEU A 721 15.86 -18.41 -10.12
N VAL A 722 15.25 -18.85 -11.22
CA VAL A 722 13.83 -18.66 -11.50
C VAL A 722 13.09 -19.79 -10.78
N LEU A 723 12.31 -19.44 -9.76
CA LEU A 723 11.49 -20.42 -9.02
C LEU A 723 10.22 -20.75 -9.80
N ALA A 724 9.55 -19.71 -10.31
CA ALA A 724 8.32 -19.83 -11.07
C ALA A 724 8.17 -18.68 -12.07
N SER A 725 7.43 -18.92 -13.15
CA SER A 725 7.14 -17.92 -14.19
C SER A 725 5.81 -18.25 -14.87
N GLY A 726 5.15 -17.24 -15.43
CA GLY A 726 3.83 -17.41 -16.07
C GLY A 726 2.70 -17.50 -15.05
N LEU A 727 2.95 -17.08 -13.81
CA LEU A 727 1.95 -17.02 -12.77
C LEU A 727 0.95 -15.91 -13.08
N ASN A 728 -0.27 -16.01 -12.54
CA ASN A 728 -1.25 -14.94 -12.64
C ASN A 728 -0.65 -13.62 -12.10
N GLN A 729 -0.93 -12.49 -12.74
CA GLN A 729 -0.46 -11.17 -12.28
C GLN A 729 -0.81 -10.86 -10.82
N ASN A 730 -1.89 -11.44 -10.29
CA ASN A 730 -2.30 -11.29 -8.88
C ASN A 730 -1.25 -11.86 -7.91
N VAL A 731 -0.35 -12.74 -8.38
CA VAL A 731 0.80 -13.26 -7.63
C VAL A 731 1.94 -12.23 -7.56
N ALA A 732 2.06 -11.36 -8.57
CA ALA A 732 3.10 -10.35 -8.59
C ALA A 732 2.90 -9.38 -7.40
N GLY A 733 3.89 -9.29 -6.51
CA GLY A 733 3.85 -8.37 -5.36
C GLY A 733 3.16 -8.91 -4.11
N SER A 734 2.60 -10.12 -4.12
CA SER A 734 2.11 -10.78 -2.92
C SER A 734 3.26 -11.52 -2.23
N ILE A 735 3.67 -11.03 -1.05
CA ILE A 735 4.69 -11.73 -0.24
C ILE A 735 4.20 -13.10 0.22
N GLN A 736 2.89 -13.26 0.40
CA GLN A 736 2.28 -14.54 0.77
C GLN A 736 2.37 -15.56 -0.38
N ALA A 737 2.15 -15.13 -1.62
CA ALA A 737 2.34 -15.99 -2.79
C ALA A 737 3.83 -16.31 -3.01
N LEU A 738 4.71 -15.34 -2.74
CA LEU A 738 6.16 -15.55 -2.70
C LEU A 738 6.57 -16.62 -1.69
N ILE A 739 5.86 -16.76 -0.56
CA ILE A 739 6.12 -17.76 0.48
C ILE A 739 5.56 -19.13 0.10
N SER A 740 4.39 -19.21 -0.54
CA SER A 740 3.80 -20.49 -0.97
C SER A 740 4.55 -21.15 -2.13
N GLU A 741 5.28 -20.38 -2.94
CA GLU A 741 6.12 -20.89 -4.03
C GLU A 741 7.54 -21.28 -3.58
N ILE A 742 7.86 -21.20 -2.28
CA ILE A 742 9.19 -21.60 -1.75
C ILE A 742 9.21 -23.12 -1.53
N PRO A 743 10.09 -23.88 -2.19
CA PRO A 743 10.27 -25.30 -1.89
C PRO A 743 10.82 -25.48 -0.47
N SER A 744 10.25 -26.40 0.31
CA SER A 744 10.66 -26.69 1.70
C SER A 744 12.12 -27.11 1.86
N GLU A 745 12.74 -27.67 0.83
CA GLU A 745 14.16 -28.07 0.85
C GLU A 745 15.15 -26.89 0.93
N GLN A 746 14.72 -25.65 0.65
CA GLN A 746 15.62 -24.48 0.66
C GLN A 746 15.63 -23.72 2.02
N VAL A 747 14.73 -24.07 2.95
CA VAL A 747 14.58 -23.38 4.24
C VAL A 747 15.17 -24.18 5.40
N ILE A 748 15.33 -25.50 5.23
CA ILE A 748 15.86 -26.39 6.26
C ILE A 748 17.11 -27.07 5.69
N GLY A 749 18.28 -26.58 6.07
CA GLY A 749 19.51 -27.33 5.88
C GLY A 749 19.49 -28.58 6.78
N GLU A 750 18.89 -29.68 6.30
CA GLU A 750 19.22 -30.98 6.85
C GLU A 750 20.68 -31.26 6.49
N GLY A 751 21.55 -31.04 7.48
CA GLY A 751 22.97 -31.35 7.39
C GLY A 751 23.16 -32.86 7.17
N GLY A 752 23.26 -33.26 5.90
CA GLY A 752 23.95 -34.48 5.53
C GLY A 752 25.44 -34.29 5.82
N GLU A 753 25.97 -35.06 6.78
CA GLU A 753 27.40 -35.14 7.05
C GLU A 753 28.14 -35.58 5.78
N THR A 754 28.61 -34.65 4.92
CA THR A 754 29.85 -34.75 4.11
C THR A 754 30.11 -33.61 3.12
N GLU A 755 29.25 -32.59 2.98
CA GLU A 755 29.60 -31.43 2.15
C GLU A 755 30.18 -30.28 2.99
N THR A 756 31.46 -29.98 2.76
CA THR A 756 32.12 -28.79 3.32
C THR A 756 31.57 -27.55 2.63
N LEU A 757 30.50 -26.98 3.20
CA LEU A 757 29.96 -25.68 2.81
C LEU A 757 31.04 -24.59 2.97
N PRO A 758 31.20 -23.66 2.00
CA PRO A 758 32.08 -22.49 2.15
C PRO A 758 31.64 -21.65 3.36
N PRO A 759 32.51 -20.78 3.94
CA PRO A 759 32.22 -20.10 5.20
C PRO A 759 30.91 -19.31 5.12
N GLU A 760 29.85 -19.85 5.72
CA GLU A 760 28.48 -19.44 5.44
C GLU A 760 28.16 -18.05 6.00
N VAL A 761 27.46 -17.28 5.17
CA VAL A 761 26.77 -16.04 5.53
C VAL A 761 25.62 -16.39 6.46
N ARG A 762 25.87 -16.38 7.78
CA ARG A 762 24.81 -16.51 8.78
C ARG A 762 24.02 -15.20 8.86
N SER A 763 22.70 -15.27 8.71
CA SER A 763 21.79 -14.12 8.74
C SER A 763 20.82 -14.23 9.92
N GLY A 764 20.42 -13.08 10.48
CA GLY A 764 19.31 -12.95 11.40
C GLY A 764 18.20 -12.13 10.75
N LEU A 765 16.95 -12.56 10.92
CA LEU A 765 15.77 -11.89 10.38
C LEU A 765 15.52 -10.56 11.11
N MET A 766 15.33 -9.46 10.38
CA MET A 766 14.87 -8.18 10.94
C MET A 766 13.61 -7.71 10.19
N SER A 767 12.44 -7.93 10.79
CA SER A 767 11.18 -7.40 10.27
C SER A 767 10.17 -7.09 11.38
N GLY A 768 9.52 -5.92 11.26
CA GLY A 768 8.21 -5.64 11.85
C GLY A 768 8.18 -4.79 13.12
N THR A 769 7.23 -3.85 13.16
CA THR A 769 6.85 -3.03 14.31
C THR A 769 5.68 -3.69 15.05
N GLY A 770 5.79 -3.82 16.37
CA GLY A 770 4.71 -4.21 17.27
C GLY A 770 5.01 -3.61 18.63
N ALA A 771 3.97 -3.23 19.38
CA ALA A 771 4.11 -2.55 20.66
C ALA A 771 3.56 -3.44 21.79
N VAL A 772 4.39 -3.71 22.80
CA VAL A 772 3.99 -4.36 24.06
C VAL A 772 4.84 -3.75 25.17
N GLY A 773 4.24 -3.18 26.22
CA GLY A 773 4.97 -2.67 27.39
C GLY A 773 4.01 -2.34 28.56
N PRO A 774 4.28 -2.81 29.79
CA PRO A 774 3.48 -2.48 30.98
C PRO A 774 3.87 -1.11 31.58
N THR A 775 3.00 -0.57 32.44
CA THR A 775 3.09 0.77 33.04
C THR A 775 4.04 0.89 34.25
N PRO A 776 4.55 2.10 34.59
CA PRO A 776 4.28 3.39 33.95
C PRO A 776 4.89 3.46 32.55
N LEU A 777 4.36 4.32 31.68
CA LEU A 777 4.64 4.35 30.25
C LEU A 777 6.10 4.74 29.98
N GLU A 778 7.01 3.76 30.08
CA GLU A 778 8.38 3.89 29.65
C GLU A 778 8.44 3.47 28.16
N LEU A 779 8.72 4.44 27.28
CA LEU A 779 8.79 4.21 25.83
C LEU A 779 10.00 3.33 25.43
N ASP A 780 10.88 3.00 26.37
CA ASP A 780 11.99 2.04 26.25
C ASP A 780 11.53 0.57 26.36
N VAL A 781 10.25 0.30 26.67
CA VAL A 781 9.70 -1.06 26.68
C VAL A 781 8.99 -1.42 25.36
N ILE A 782 8.86 -0.49 24.42
CA ILE A 782 8.30 -0.77 23.09
C ILE A 782 9.32 -1.60 22.29
N ARG A 783 9.08 -2.92 22.20
CA ARG A 783 9.98 -3.84 21.49
C ARG A 783 9.45 -4.22 20.12
N ARG A 784 10.29 -4.05 19.08
CA ARG A 784 10.13 -4.77 17.82
C ARG A 784 10.18 -6.27 18.10
N THR A 785 9.11 -6.99 17.74
CA THR A 785 9.08 -8.45 17.88
C THR A 785 10.03 -9.09 16.88
N ARG A 786 11.07 -9.76 17.38
CA ARG A 786 12.01 -10.59 16.61
C ARG A 786 11.51 -12.04 16.60
N TRP A 787 11.61 -12.72 15.46
CA TRP A 787 11.49 -14.17 15.41
C TRP A 787 12.86 -14.77 15.74
N TYR A 788 12.95 -15.52 16.84
CA TYR A 788 14.11 -16.33 17.22
C TYR A 788 13.72 -17.79 17.05
N GLN A 789 14.51 -18.55 16.31
CA GLN A 789 14.40 -20.02 16.28
C GLN A 789 15.03 -20.54 17.57
N MET A 790 14.25 -21.21 18.43
CA MET A 790 14.78 -22.00 19.53
C MET A 790 15.36 -23.30 18.96
N ASP A 791 16.64 -23.52 19.28
CA ASP A 791 17.53 -24.68 19.14
C ASP A 791 17.24 -25.74 18.06
#